data_AF-A0A261CCK5-F1
#
_entry.id   AF-A0A261CCK5-F1
#
_cell.length_a   1.000
_cell.length_b   1.000
_cell.length_c   1.000
_cell.angle_alpha   90.00
_cell.angle_beta   90.00
_cell.angle_gamma   90.00
#
_symmetry.space_group_name_H-M   'P 1'
#
loop_
_entity.id
_entity.type
_entity.pdbx_description
1 polymer ?
#
loop_
_entity_poly.entity_id
_entity_poly.type
_entity_poly.pdbx_seq_one_letter_code
_entity_poly.pdbx_strand_id
1 'polypeptide(L)'
;MSNLVVDQKILPDISKPQWDQATYSGRARHFFSSTNPLTLFSSHARQEQCREIVTNYRKGIISPTLTVSELWKAKTLYDSTFHPDSGEKMFFLGRMSAQVGLCSYMPCRLTCEMPGNMVITGMLLSLYRTFPGVVFSHWINQSFNAVVNYTNRSGNSKASNERLFVSYCCATGGAMTAALGLNKMVKNSHGLAARLVPFAAIALANAINIPMMRSSEVTEGMELRDENGELVGKSRKMAILSIAQVTLSRIAMAMPYMVMTPIIMNRITRTAYYRTRPWMQKYSEIPIQTLLAGAGLYFTTPLCCALFPQKKMSDLVINQKHRPDISKPQWDQRTYYGRVRHFFTLTNPLTLFSSEARQERCRQIVVDYKHGIISPTLTVSELWKAKTLYDSTFHPDSGEKMFFLGRMSAQMPGNMLINGMLLSLYRTFPGVVFSHWINQSFNAVVNYTNRSGNSKASNERLLLSYLCATGGAMSGALALNAMVKNKNSVAARLVPFAAVALANCINIPMIRSNEVTEGMELRDENGELVGRSRQMAILSIAQVTLSRIGMAMPDMVMTPIIMNRITRTMYYRTRPWMKYSEYPIQTMLAGMALFFTTPMCCALFPQKTAVEVTKLEASVQKEIFSRADAPEVVFYNKGL
;
A
#
# COMPACT_ATOMS: atom_id res chain seq x y z
N MET A 1 1.88 -14.20 38.04
CA MET A 1 1.04 -15.30 37.48
C MET A 1 1.96 -16.26 36.77
N SER A 2 2.01 -17.51 37.20
CA SER A 2 2.75 -18.57 36.53
C SER A 2 2.31 -18.66 35.07
N ASN A 3 3.26 -18.64 34.14
CA ASN A 3 3.01 -18.76 32.70
C ASN A 3 2.81 -20.23 32.28
N LEU A 4 2.40 -21.07 33.23
CA LEU A 4 2.16 -22.49 33.04
C LEU A 4 0.81 -22.66 32.33
N VAL A 5 0.73 -23.67 31.47
CA VAL A 5 -0.47 -23.98 30.71
C VAL A 5 -1.61 -24.45 31.62
N VAL A 6 -1.27 -25.17 32.69
CA VAL A 6 -2.24 -25.69 33.69
C VAL A 6 -2.93 -24.59 34.48
N ASP A 7 -2.25 -23.45 34.67
CA ASP A 7 -2.78 -22.32 35.46
C ASP A 7 -3.62 -21.33 34.62
N GLN A 8 -3.80 -21.60 33.32
CA GLN A 8 -4.59 -20.73 32.44
C GLN A 8 -6.09 -20.98 32.61
N LYS A 9 -6.88 -19.92 32.87
CA LYS A 9 -8.35 -19.99 32.90
C LYS A 9 -8.97 -20.48 31.58
N ILE A 10 -8.28 -20.22 30.46
CA ILE A 10 -8.67 -20.67 29.12
C ILE A 10 -7.43 -21.31 28.51
N LEU A 11 -7.53 -22.60 28.18
CA LEU A 11 -6.43 -23.33 27.56
C LEU A 11 -6.11 -22.76 26.16
N PRO A 12 -4.83 -22.57 25.81
CA PRO A 12 -4.43 -22.12 24.48
C PRO A 12 -4.94 -23.04 23.36
N ASP A 13 -5.80 -22.52 22.49
CA ASP A 13 -6.31 -23.27 21.34
C ASP A 13 -5.24 -23.40 20.24
N ILE A 14 -4.53 -24.53 20.23
CA ILE A 14 -3.51 -24.83 19.23
C ILE A 14 -4.06 -25.23 17.85
N SER A 15 -5.38 -25.35 17.70
CA SER A 15 -6.02 -25.55 16.39
C SER A 15 -6.07 -24.25 15.58
N LYS A 16 -6.00 -23.11 16.28
CA LYS A 16 -5.97 -21.77 15.67
C LYS A 16 -4.54 -21.22 15.61
N PRO A 17 -4.27 -20.28 14.69
CA PRO A 17 -2.99 -19.56 14.66
C PRO A 17 -2.77 -18.78 15.94
N GLN A 18 -1.51 -18.71 16.41
CA GLN A 18 -1.12 -17.97 17.62
C GLN A 18 -1.49 -16.48 17.57
N TRP A 19 -1.40 -15.89 16.38
CA TRP A 19 -1.66 -14.48 16.14
C TRP A 19 -2.91 -14.31 15.29
N ASP A 20 -3.64 -13.23 15.55
CA ASP A 20 -4.83 -12.85 14.78
C ASP A 20 -4.51 -12.72 13.28
N GLN A 21 -5.22 -13.49 12.45
CA GLN A 21 -5.04 -13.48 11.00
C GLN A 21 -5.84 -12.37 10.30
N ALA A 22 -6.74 -11.67 11.00
CA ALA A 22 -7.47 -10.54 10.44
C ALA A 22 -6.55 -9.31 10.25
N THR A 23 -5.62 -9.10 11.18
CA THR A 23 -4.64 -8.00 11.12
C THR A 23 -3.40 -8.35 10.28
N TYR A 24 -2.85 -7.36 9.56
CA TYR A 24 -1.59 -7.54 8.81
C TYR A 24 -0.42 -7.88 9.73
N SER A 25 -0.33 -7.22 10.89
CA SER A 25 0.74 -7.46 11.86
C SER A 25 0.70 -8.88 12.44
N GLY A 26 -0.49 -9.41 12.74
CA GLY A 26 -0.64 -10.78 13.21
C GLY A 26 -0.28 -11.81 12.12
N ARG A 27 -0.71 -11.59 10.87
CA ARG A 27 -0.27 -12.41 9.72
C ARG A 27 1.24 -12.37 9.51
N ALA A 28 1.85 -11.19 9.57
CA ALA A 28 3.30 -11.05 9.42
C ALA A 28 4.05 -11.84 10.49
N ARG A 29 3.66 -11.71 11.77
CA ARG A 29 4.25 -12.49 12.87
C ARG A 29 4.10 -14.00 12.67
N HIS A 30 2.93 -14.44 12.19
CA HIS A 30 2.70 -15.84 11.85
C HIS A 30 3.69 -16.34 10.80
N PHE A 31 3.82 -15.64 9.66
CA PHE A 31 4.75 -16.07 8.63
C PHE A 31 6.22 -15.96 9.06
N PHE A 32 6.61 -14.94 9.82
CA PHE A 32 7.98 -14.83 10.35
C PHE A 32 8.35 -16.01 11.26
N SER A 33 7.38 -16.49 12.04
CA SER A 33 7.56 -17.67 12.89
C SER A 33 7.63 -18.96 12.06
N SER A 34 6.74 -19.14 11.10
CA SER A 34 6.68 -20.34 10.25
C SER A 34 7.83 -20.45 9.25
N THR A 35 8.42 -19.34 8.79
CA THR A 35 9.55 -19.34 7.85
C THR A 35 10.90 -19.20 8.55
N ASN A 36 10.96 -19.35 9.87
CA ASN A 36 12.20 -19.16 10.62
C ASN A 36 13.24 -20.22 10.20
N PRO A 37 14.37 -19.84 9.60
CA PRO A 37 15.34 -20.81 9.09
C PRO A 37 16.06 -21.60 10.18
N LEU A 38 16.06 -21.11 11.43
CA LEU A 38 16.64 -21.84 12.56
C LEU A 38 15.94 -23.17 12.83
N THR A 39 14.68 -23.33 12.37
CA THR A 39 13.95 -24.60 12.46
C THR A 39 14.53 -25.70 11.58
N LEU A 40 15.29 -25.36 10.52
CA LEU A 40 15.97 -26.35 9.68
C LEU A 40 17.06 -27.08 10.45
N PHE A 41 17.81 -26.34 11.26
CA PHE A 41 18.99 -26.84 11.98
C PHE A 41 18.65 -27.48 13.33
N SER A 42 17.36 -27.71 13.62
CA SER A 42 16.95 -28.41 14.84
C SER A 42 17.33 -29.89 14.78
N SER A 43 17.86 -30.44 15.87
CA SER A 43 18.18 -31.86 15.98
C SER A 43 16.94 -32.76 15.91
N HIS A 44 17.13 -34.02 15.48
CA HIS A 44 16.05 -35.01 15.42
C HIS A 44 15.37 -35.23 16.78
N ALA A 45 16.16 -35.30 17.86
CA ALA A 45 15.65 -35.47 19.22
C ALA A 45 14.71 -34.32 19.63
N ARG A 46 15.09 -33.06 19.29
CA ARG A 46 14.26 -31.89 19.57
C ARG A 46 12.96 -31.90 18.75
N GLN A 47 13.01 -32.35 17.50
CA GLN A 47 11.82 -32.46 16.64
C GLN A 47 10.81 -33.46 17.22
N GLU A 48 11.24 -34.64 17.66
CA GLU A 48 10.35 -35.63 18.27
C GLU A 48 9.83 -35.18 19.64
N GLN A 49 10.65 -34.54 20.48
CA GLN A 49 10.18 -33.97 21.75
C GLN A 49 9.06 -32.93 21.52
N CYS A 50 9.23 -32.03 20.55
CA CYS A 50 8.19 -31.05 20.21
C CYS A 50 6.93 -31.72 19.64
N ARG A 51 7.08 -32.80 18.86
CA ARG A 51 5.96 -33.61 18.37
C ARG A 51 5.18 -34.21 19.53
N GLU A 52 5.86 -34.85 20.49
CA GLU A 52 5.23 -35.45 21.67
C GLU A 52 4.44 -34.40 22.47
N ILE A 53 5.03 -33.23 22.73
CA ILE A 53 4.36 -32.13 23.43
C ILE A 53 3.05 -31.74 22.72
N VAL A 54 3.09 -31.56 21.39
CA VAL A 54 1.91 -31.16 20.61
C VAL A 54 0.87 -32.28 20.56
N THR A 55 1.29 -33.54 20.38
CA THR A 55 0.35 -34.67 20.33
C THR A 55 -0.28 -34.95 21.68
N ASN A 56 0.48 -34.83 22.77
CA ASN A 56 -0.02 -35.01 24.14
C ASN A 56 -1.01 -33.90 24.48
N TYR A 57 -0.69 -32.66 24.11
CA TYR A 57 -1.61 -31.54 24.28
C TYR A 57 -2.92 -31.72 23.49
N ARG A 58 -2.86 -32.18 22.23
CA ARG A 58 -4.06 -32.52 21.44
C ARG A 58 -4.92 -33.63 22.06
N LYS A 59 -4.29 -34.55 22.80
CA LYS A 59 -4.97 -35.64 23.54
C LYS A 59 -5.45 -35.21 24.93
N GLY A 60 -5.21 -33.96 25.35
CA GLY A 60 -5.57 -33.45 26.67
C GLY A 60 -4.57 -33.78 27.79
N ILE A 61 -3.40 -34.35 27.46
CA ILE A 61 -2.35 -34.69 28.43
C ILE A 61 -1.40 -33.48 28.54
N ILE A 62 -1.50 -32.72 29.63
CA ILE A 62 -0.71 -31.50 29.87
C ILE A 62 0.32 -31.74 30.97
N SER A 63 1.61 -31.52 30.67
CA SER A 63 2.66 -31.59 31.68
C SER A 63 2.55 -30.42 32.67
N PRO A 64 2.70 -30.66 33.98
CA PRO A 64 2.60 -29.61 35.01
C PRO A 64 3.68 -28.52 34.90
N THR A 65 4.78 -28.81 34.21
CA THR A 65 5.89 -27.87 34.01
C THR A 65 5.82 -27.11 32.68
N LEU A 66 4.85 -27.42 31.80
CA LEU A 66 4.79 -26.84 30.46
C LEU A 66 4.32 -25.38 30.51
N THR A 67 5.14 -24.46 29.97
CA THR A 67 4.73 -23.06 29.81
C THR A 67 3.99 -22.81 28.50
N VAL A 68 3.14 -21.77 28.47
CA VAL A 68 2.43 -21.35 27.24
C VAL A 68 3.43 -21.02 26.13
N SER A 69 4.58 -20.43 26.49
CA SER A 69 5.63 -20.08 25.53
C SER A 69 6.31 -21.31 24.91
N GLU A 70 6.50 -22.37 25.68
CA GLU A 70 7.09 -23.62 25.21
C GLU A 70 6.10 -24.39 24.34
N LEU A 71 4.81 -24.39 24.69
CA LEU A 71 3.76 -24.98 23.86
C LEU A 71 3.75 -24.35 22.46
N TRP A 72 3.78 -23.01 22.36
CA TRP A 72 3.80 -22.33 21.06
C TRP A 72 5.12 -22.53 20.30
N LYS A 73 6.27 -22.61 20.99
CA LYS A 73 7.56 -22.96 20.36
C LYS A 73 7.56 -24.39 19.82
N ALA A 74 7.04 -25.35 20.59
CA ALA A 74 6.90 -26.74 20.18
C ALA A 74 5.96 -26.87 18.99
N LYS A 75 4.82 -26.16 19.03
CA LYS A 75 3.89 -26.06 17.89
C LYS A 75 4.54 -25.48 16.65
N THR A 76 5.29 -24.38 16.78
CA THR A 76 5.98 -23.76 15.64
C THR A 76 6.95 -24.74 14.99
N LEU A 77 7.75 -25.47 15.79
CA LEU A 77 8.67 -26.47 15.27
C LEU A 77 7.93 -27.65 14.63
N TYR A 78 6.84 -28.11 15.25
CA TYR A 78 5.99 -29.18 14.72
C TYR A 78 5.38 -28.79 13.37
N ASP A 79 4.71 -27.64 13.28
CA ASP A 79 4.07 -27.14 12.05
C ASP A 79 5.10 -26.87 10.93
N SER A 80 6.37 -26.61 11.26
CA SER A 80 7.45 -26.43 10.27
C SER A 80 8.09 -27.74 9.78
N THR A 81 7.89 -28.84 10.53
CA THR A 81 8.61 -30.12 10.33
C THR A 81 7.68 -31.23 9.83
N PHE A 82 6.43 -31.24 10.28
CA PHE A 82 5.46 -32.29 10.02
C PHE A 82 4.29 -31.73 9.19
N HIS A 83 3.78 -32.55 8.28
CA HIS A 83 2.66 -32.17 7.43
C HIS A 83 1.37 -32.03 8.27
N PRO A 84 0.56 -30.98 8.09
CA PRO A 84 -0.61 -30.73 8.93
C PRO A 84 -1.69 -31.82 8.82
N ASP A 85 -1.90 -32.37 7.62
CA ASP A 85 -2.95 -33.38 7.37
C ASP A 85 -2.49 -34.81 7.72
N SER A 86 -1.30 -35.23 7.27
CA SER A 86 -0.82 -36.61 7.43
C SER A 86 0.00 -36.83 8.71
N GLY A 87 0.52 -35.76 9.32
CA GLY A 87 1.44 -35.86 10.46
C GLY A 87 2.82 -36.44 10.13
N GLU A 88 3.10 -36.70 8.84
CA GLU A 88 4.38 -37.23 8.37
C GLU A 88 5.46 -36.16 8.33
N LYS A 89 6.72 -36.59 8.50
CA LYS A 89 7.87 -35.68 8.48
C LYS A 89 8.14 -35.20 7.05
N MET A 90 8.12 -33.88 6.86
CA MET A 90 8.39 -33.27 5.57
C MET A 90 9.87 -33.35 5.21
N PHE A 91 10.14 -33.62 3.92
CA PHE A 91 11.49 -33.57 3.36
C PHE A 91 12.14 -32.21 3.62
N PHE A 92 13.40 -32.21 4.05
CA PHE A 92 14.11 -31.02 4.55
C PHE A 92 14.09 -29.83 3.58
N LEU A 93 14.39 -30.06 2.29
CA LEU A 93 14.38 -29.00 1.26
C LEU A 93 12.96 -28.53 0.89
N GLY A 94 11.94 -29.32 1.24
CA GLY A 94 10.53 -29.00 1.01
C GLY A 94 9.89 -28.12 2.08
N ARG A 95 10.57 -27.88 3.21
CA ARG A 95 10.04 -27.08 4.31
C ARG A 95 10.00 -25.59 3.94
N MET A 96 9.00 -24.87 4.43
CA MET A 96 8.89 -23.41 4.22
C MET A 96 10.13 -22.65 4.71
N SER A 97 10.78 -23.13 5.77
CA SER A 97 12.02 -22.58 6.31
C SER A 97 13.20 -22.65 5.31
N ALA A 98 13.22 -23.66 4.41
CA ALA A 98 14.26 -23.81 3.37
C ALA A 98 14.13 -22.79 2.23
N GLN A 99 12.97 -22.13 2.11
CA GLN A 99 12.74 -21.08 1.12
C GLN A 99 13.30 -19.71 1.53
N VAL A 100 13.56 -19.49 2.83
CA VAL A 100 13.72 -18.14 3.43
C VAL A 100 15.07 -17.96 4.14
N GLY A 101 15.95 -18.97 4.14
CA GLY A 101 17.10 -18.99 5.05
C GLY A 101 18.23 -18.00 4.75
N LEU A 102 18.64 -17.31 5.81
CA LEU A 102 19.89 -16.55 5.96
C LEU A 102 20.81 -17.33 6.92
N CYS A 103 22.06 -17.57 6.54
CA CYS A 103 23.08 -18.04 7.49
C CYS A 103 23.62 -16.82 8.26
N SER A 104 23.27 -16.70 9.54
CA SER A 104 23.97 -15.80 10.45
C SER A 104 25.32 -16.41 10.81
N TYR A 105 26.37 -15.60 10.63
CA TYR A 105 27.76 -15.80 11.08
C TYR A 105 27.96 -16.81 12.23
N MET A 106 28.71 -17.89 11.96
CA MET A 106 29.52 -18.56 12.96
C MET A 106 30.83 -19.02 12.29
N PRO A 107 32.01 -18.51 12.71
CA PRO A 107 33.28 -19.07 12.27
C PRO A 107 33.52 -20.39 13.01
N CYS A 108 34.11 -21.37 12.32
CA CYS A 108 34.56 -22.67 12.87
C CYS A 108 33.51 -23.78 13.01
N ARG A 109 33.12 -24.39 11.88
CA ARG A 109 33.22 -25.85 11.61
C ARG A 109 32.67 -26.10 10.20
N LEU A 110 33.48 -26.71 9.33
CA LEU A 110 33.11 -27.09 7.97
C LEU A 110 32.00 -28.16 8.00
N THR A 111 30.74 -27.75 7.85
CA THR A 111 29.65 -28.52 7.20
C THR A 111 28.67 -27.47 6.66
N CYS A 112 28.93 -27.02 5.43
CA CYS A 112 28.26 -25.86 4.83
C CYS A 112 26.94 -26.29 4.17
N GLU A 113 25.90 -26.57 4.95
CA GLU A 113 24.54 -26.79 4.43
C GLU A 113 23.80 -25.44 4.37
N MET A 114 24.00 -24.70 3.27
CA MET A 114 23.31 -23.43 3.05
C MET A 114 21.87 -23.63 2.53
N PRO A 115 20.90 -22.82 2.97
CA PRO A 115 19.49 -22.92 2.55
C PRO A 115 19.33 -22.74 1.04
N GLY A 116 18.75 -23.75 0.37
CA GLY A 116 18.82 -23.93 -1.09
C GLY A 116 18.33 -22.74 -1.92
N ASN A 117 17.23 -22.09 -1.55
CA ASN A 117 16.66 -20.99 -2.34
C ASN A 117 17.57 -19.74 -2.38
N MET A 118 18.34 -19.51 -1.31
CA MET A 118 19.30 -18.41 -1.21
C MET A 118 20.43 -18.58 -2.23
N VAL A 119 21.01 -19.79 -2.28
CA VAL A 119 22.10 -20.16 -3.18
C VAL A 119 21.64 -20.14 -4.63
N ILE A 120 20.46 -20.70 -4.90
CA ILE A 120 19.84 -20.71 -6.24
C ILE A 120 19.60 -19.28 -6.73
N THR A 121 19.12 -18.39 -5.87
CA THR A 121 18.91 -16.98 -6.23
C THR A 121 20.23 -16.26 -6.51
N GLY A 122 21.26 -16.50 -5.72
CA GLY A 122 22.61 -15.99 -5.97
C GLY A 122 23.16 -16.46 -7.32
N MET A 123 22.97 -17.74 -7.66
CA MET A 123 23.33 -18.31 -8.97
C MET A 123 22.57 -17.64 -10.11
N LEU A 124 21.25 -17.45 -9.98
CA LEU A 124 20.43 -16.75 -10.99
C LEU A 124 20.90 -15.32 -11.26
N LEU A 125 21.36 -14.61 -10.23
CA LEU A 125 21.85 -13.23 -10.35
C LEU A 125 23.29 -13.13 -10.85
N SER A 126 24.10 -14.19 -10.70
CA SER A 126 25.51 -14.21 -11.11
C SER A 126 25.73 -14.87 -12.48
N LEU A 127 25.00 -15.95 -12.78
CA LEU A 127 25.19 -16.79 -13.96
C LEU A 127 24.29 -16.42 -15.14
N TYR A 128 23.52 -15.33 -15.05
CA TYR A 128 22.59 -14.90 -16.11
C TYR A 128 23.25 -14.51 -17.44
N ARG A 129 24.57 -14.29 -17.47
CA ARG A 129 25.28 -13.81 -18.66
C ARG A 129 25.65 -14.91 -19.65
N THR A 130 25.84 -16.13 -19.17
CA THR A 130 26.30 -17.25 -20.02
C THR A 130 25.13 -18.17 -20.32
N PHE A 131 25.05 -18.68 -21.55
CA PHE A 131 24.00 -19.62 -21.94
C PHE A 131 23.94 -20.85 -21.01
N PRO A 132 25.05 -21.56 -20.71
CA PRO A 132 25.02 -22.68 -19.76
C PRO A 132 24.62 -22.26 -18.35
N GLY A 133 25.04 -21.07 -17.91
CA GLY A 133 24.72 -20.53 -16.59
C GLY A 133 23.22 -20.25 -16.42
N VAL A 134 22.59 -19.66 -17.43
CA VAL A 134 21.14 -19.41 -17.48
C VAL A 134 20.37 -20.72 -17.44
N VAL A 135 20.72 -21.68 -18.31
CA VAL A 135 20.05 -22.98 -18.39
C VAL A 135 20.12 -23.70 -17.04
N PHE A 136 21.32 -23.82 -16.47
CA PHE A 136 21.53 -24.51 -15.20
C PHE A 136 20.79 -23.82 -14.04
N SER A 137 20.90 -22.49 -13.93
CA SER A 137 20.33 -21.72 -12.82
C SER A 137 18.80 -21.72 -12.83
N HIS A 138 18.18 -21.68 -14.02
CA HIS A 138 16.73 -21.78 -14.12
C HIS A 138 16.23 -23.21 -13.90
N TRP A 139 16.95 -24.23 -14.40
CA TRP A 139 16.62 -25.64 -14.16
C TRP A 139 16.65 -25.99 -12.66
N ILE A 140 17.73 -25.65 -11.95
CA ILE A 140 17.85 -25.93 -10.52
C ILE A 140 16.80 -25.18 -9.70
N ASN A 141 16.46 -23.94 -10.08
CA ASN A 141 15.42 -23.16 -9.43
C ASN A 141 14.04 -23.78 -9.58
N GLN A 142 13.66 -24.20 -10.79
CA GLN A 142 12.36 -24.83 -10.99
C GLN A 142 12.30 -26.23 -10.36
N SER A 143 13.43 -26.95 -10.32
CA SER A 143 13.52 -28.25 -9.64
C SER A 143 13.28 -28.10 -8.14
N PHE A 144 13.91 -27.11 -7.50
CA PHE A 144 13.68 -26.80 -6.10
C PHE A 144 12.21 -26.40 -5.82
N ASN A 145 11.62 -25.56 -6.68
CA ASN A 145 10.21 -25.19 -6.55
C ASN A 145 9.27 -26.40 -6.71
N ALA A 146 9.58 -27.33 -7.63
CA ALA A 146 8.79 -28.55 -7.82
C ALA A 146 8.81 -29.45 -6.56
N VAL A 147 9.99 -29.61 -5.92
CA VAL A 147 10.12 -30.36 -4.66
C VAL A 147 9.30 -29.73 -3.56
N VAL A 148 9.41 -28.41 -3.38
CA VAL A 148 8.62 -27.65 -2.41
C VAL A 148 7.11 -27.85 -2.64
N ASN A 149 6.68 -27.77 -3.89
CA ASN A 149 5.27 -27.92 -4.24
C ASN A 149 4.76 -29.35 -4.00
N TYR A 150 5.59 -30.35 -4.28
CA TYR A 150 5.28 -31.76 -4.00
C TYR A 150 5.14 -32.02 -2.49
N THR A 151 6.01 -31.45 -1.66
CA THR A 151 6.00 -31.68 -0.21
C THR A 151 4.89 -30.93 0.54
N ASN A 152 4.41 -29.81 -0.01
CA ASN A 152 3.38 -28.96 0.61
C ASN A 152 1.98 -29.17 -0.01
N ARG A 153 1.77 -30.23 -0.79
CA ARG A 153 0.46 -30.54 -1.38
C ARG A 153 -0.51 -31.01 -0.29
N SER A 154 -1.76 -30.58 -0.35
CA SER A 154 -2.76 -31.06 0.62
C SER A 154 -3.03 -32.55 0.43
N GLY A 155 -3.22 -33.28 1.53
CA GLY A 155 -3.43 -34.74 1.50
C GLY A 155 -4.68 -35.16 0.71
N ASN A 156 -5.65 -34.25 0.58
CA ASN A 156 -6.89 -34.44 -0.18
C ASN A 156 -6.83 -33.96 -1.63
N SER A 157 -5.71 -33.38 -2.08
CA SER A 157 -5.59 -32.92 -3.47
C SER A 157 -5.33 -34.09 -4.42
N LYS A 158 -6.21 -34.26 -5.42
CA LYS A 158 -5.98 -35.09 -6.62
C LYS A 158 -4.92 -34.46 -7.54
N ALA A 159 -3.82 -33.95 -6.99
CA ALA A 159 -2.71 -33.45 -7.79
C ALA A 159 -1.95 -34.66 -8.36
N SER A 160 -2.39 -35.12 -9.55
CA SER A 160 -1.68 -36.17 -10.29
C SER A 160 -0.21 -35.75 -10.49
N ASN A 161 0.72 -36.68 -10.27
CA ASN A 161 2.15 -36.46 -10.49
C ASN A 161 2.43 -35.93 -11.92
N GLU A 162 1.57 -36.30 -12.88
CA GLU A 162 1.58 -35.79 -14.25
C GLU A 162 1.40 -34.27 -14.32
N ARG A 163 0.50 -33.68 -13.52
CA ARG A 163 0.25 -32.23 -13.51
C ARG A 163 1.43 -31.46 -12.93
N LEU A 164 2.04 -31.99 -11.86
CA LEU A 164 3.26 -31.41 -11.29
C LEU A 164 4.41 -31.43 -12.31
N PHE A 165 4.54 -32.54 -13.04
CA PHE A 165 5.54 -32.67 -14.11
C PHE A 165 5.29 -31.68 -15.25
N VAL A 166 4.06 -31.58 -15.76
CA VAL A 166 3.68 -30.62 -16.81
C VAL A 166 3.93 -29.18 -16.35
N SER A 167 3.54 -28.83 -15.12
CA SER A 167 3.78 -27.49 -14.56
C SER A 167 5.28 -27.18 -14.48
N TYR A 168 6.08 -28.14 -14.04
CA TYR A 168 7.54 -28.02 -14.00
C TYR A 168 8.15 -27.82 -15.40
N CYS A 169 7.74 -28.62 -16.40
CA CYS A 169 8.21 -28.48 -17.78
C CYS A 169 7.83 -27.12 -18.38
N CYS A 170 6.58 -26.69 -18.22
CA CYS A 170 6.11 -25.40 -18.71
C CYS A 170 6.79 -24.21 -18.01
N ALA A 171 6.96 -24.27 -16.69
CA ALA A 171 7.63 -23.22 -15.92
C ALA A 171 9.12 -23.13 -16.28
N THR A 172 9.80 -24.27 -16.45
CA THR A 172 11.22 -24.32 -16.84
C THR A 172 11.40 -23.79 -18.26
N GLY A 173 10.59 -24.27 -19.21
CA GLY A 173 10.60 -23.78 -20.60
C GLY A 173 10.31 -22.27 -20.67
N GLY A 174 9.24 -21.79 -20.02
CA GLY A 174 8.89 -20.38 -19.99
C GLY A 174 9.97 -19.49 -19.37
N ALA A 175 10.56 -19.92 -18.24
CA ALA A 175 11.65 -19.19 -17.60
C ALA A 175 12.89 -19.09 -18.51
N MET A 176 13.28 -20.21 -19.13
CA MET A 176 14.44 -20.28 -20.02
C MET A 176 14.24 -19.44 -21.28
N THR A 177 13.07 -19.54 -21.93
CA THR A 177 12.73 -18.74 -23.11
C THR A 177 12.76 -17.25 -22.81
N ALA A 178 12.19 -16.81 -21.68
CA ALA A 178 12.25 -15.42 -21.26
C ALA A 178 13.68 -14.96 -20.95
N ALA A 179 14.43 -15.74 -20.18
CA ALA A 179 15.80 -15.39 -19.82
C ALA A 179 16.70 -15.27 -21.05
N LEU A 180 16.65 -16.25 -21.96
CA LEU A 180 17.45 -16.25 -23.19
C LEU A 180 17.00 -15.17 -24.17
N GLY A 181 15.69 -14.99 -24.34
CA GLY A 181 15.12 -13.96 -25.22
C GLY A 181 15.49 -12.55 -24.76
N LEU A 182 15.29 -12.25 -23.48
CA LEU A 182 15.64 -10.95 -22.89
C LEU A 182 17.16 -10.73 -22.90
N ASN A 183 17.98 -11.75 -22.61
CA ASN A 183 19.43 -11.63 -22.73
C ASN A 183 19.87 -11.30 -24.17
N LYS A 184 19.21 -11.86 -25.19
CA LYS A 184 19.47 -11.53 -26.59
C LYS A 184 19.09 -10.08 -26.92
N MET A 185 17.96 -9.60 -26.41
CA MET A 185 17.49 -8.22 -26.61
C MET A 185 18.37 -7.18 -25.91
N VAL A 186 18.89 -7.51 -24.73
CA VAL A 186 19.67 -6.59 -23.89
C VAL A 186 21.19 -6.78 -24.09
N LYS A 187 21.61 -7.61 -25.06
CA LYS A 187 23.03 -7.90 -25.36
C LYS A 187 23.89 -6.65 -25.61
N ASN A 188 23.30 -5.60 -26.18
CA ASN A 188 23.97 -4.33 -26.47
C ASN A 188 23.78 -3.25 -25.39
N SER A 189 23.07 -3.58 -24.29
CA SER A 189 22.77 -2.66 -23.20
C SER A 189 23.59 -3.02 -21.97
N HIS A 190 24.67 -2.27 -21.71
CA HIS A 190 25.49 -2.38 -20.49
C HIS A 190 24.82 -1.83 -19.21
N GLY A 191 23.51 -1.62 -19.25
CA GLY A 191 22.73 -0.94 -18.22
C GLY A 191 22.10 -1.85 -17.17
N LEU A 192 21.32 -1.22 -16.29
CA LEU A 192 20.54 -1.87 -15.24
C LEU A 192 19.51 -2.86 -15.82
N ALA A 193 19.05 -2.64 -17.06
CA ALA A 193 18.13 -3.52 -17.78
C ALA A 193 18.64 -4.96 -17.93
N ALA A 194 19.94 -5.17 -18.23
CA ALA A 194 20.50 -6.53 -18.38
C ALA A 194 20.46 -7.30 -17.05
N ARG A 195 20.58 -6.57 -15.94
CA ARG A 195 20.59 -7.12 -14.59
C ARG A 195 19.19 -7.45 -14.06
N LEU A 196 18.13 -6.96 -14.73
CA LEU A 196 16.74 -7.27 -14.39
C LEU A 196 16.20 -8.48 -15.14
N VAL A 197 16.96 -9.04 -16.09
CA VAL A 197 16.57 -10.23 -16.86
C VAL A 197 16.20 -11.41 -15.95
N PRO A 198 16.96 -11.75 -14.89
CA PRO A 198 16.60 -12.84 -13.99
C PRO A 198 15.24 -12.62 -13.29
N PHE A 199 14.95 -11.37 -12.90
CA PHE A 199 13.67 -11.03 -12.27
C PHE A 199 12.50 -11.23 -13.25
N ALA A 200 12.63 -10.72 -14.48
CA ALA A 200 11.60 -10.89 -15.50
C ALA A 200 11.35 -12.37 -15.83
N ALA A 201 12.41 -13.18 -15.92
CA ALA A 201 12.30 -14.61 -16.16
C ALA A 201 11.62 -15.36 -14.99
N ILE A 202 11.92 -15.02 -13.73
CA ILE A 202 11.23 -15.58 -12.57
C ILE A 202 9.78 -15.12 -12.48
N ALA A 203 9.50 -13.85 -12.81
CA ALA A 203 8.14 -13.34 -12.81
C ALA A 203 7.26 -14.09 -13.82
N LEU A 204 7.78 -14.33 -15.03
CA LEU A 204 7.09 -15.14 -16.03
C LEU A 204 6.93 -16.60 -15.58
N ALA A 205 7.97 -17.19 -14.98
CA ALA A 205 7.90 -18.55 -14.46
C ALA A 205 6.79 -18.71 -13.41
N ASN A 206 6.67 -17.77 -12.48
CA ASN A 206 5.61 -17.75 -11.48
C ASN A 206 4.23 -17.55 -12.10
N ALA A 207 4.13 -16.69 -13.13
CA ALA A 207 2.89 -16.46 -13.86
C ALA A 207 2.40 -17.69 -14.65
N ILE A 208 3.30 -18.62 -15.00
CA ILE A 208 2.96 -19.89 -15.66
C ILE A 208 2.71 -21.00 -14.63
N ASN A 209 3.64 -21.18 -13.68
CA ASN A 209 3.63 -22.31 -12.75
C ASN A 209 2.38 -22.33 -11.84
N ILE A 210 1.99 -21.17 -11.29
CA ILE A 210 0.92 -21.11 -10.29
C ILE A 210 -0.46 -21.42 -10.89
N PRO A 211 -0.87 -20.83 -12.04
CA PRO A 211 -2.11 -21.22 -12.70
C PRO A 211 -2.12 -22.69 -13.17
N MET A 212 -0.98 -23.21 -13.66
CA MET A 212 -0.89 -24.59 -14.11
C MET A 212 -1.06 -25.60 -12.96
N MET A 213 -0.42 -25.34 -11.82
CA MET A 213 -0.59 -26.15 -10.60
C MET A 213 -2.04 -26.13 -10.07
N ARG A 214 -2.69 -24.97 -10.14
CA ARG A 214 -4.05 -24.77 -9.60
C ARG A 214 -5.14 -24.84 -10.69
N SER A 215 -4.83 -25.48 -11.82
CA SER A 215 -5.73 -25.61 -12.97
C SER A 215 -7.02 -26.37 -12.64
N SER A 216 -6.99 -27.30 -11.68
CA SER A 216 -8.20 -27.96 -11.16
C SER A 216 -9.15 -26.98 -10.49
N GLU A 217 -8.64 -25.97 -9.78
CA GLU A 217 -9.50 -24.96 -9.14
C GLU A 217 -10.15 -24.04 -10.19
N VAL A 218 -9.48 -23.82 -11.32
CA VAL A 218 -10.02 -23.04 -12.45
C VAL A 218 -11.15 -23.82 -13.16
N THR A 219 -10.98 -25.14 -13.31
CA THR A 219 -11.92 -26.02 -14.03
C THR A 219 -13.08 -26.49 -13.14
N GLU A 220 -12.80 -26.96 -11.93
CA GLU A 220 -13.78 -27.51 -10.98
C GLU A 220 -14.35 -26.45 -10.01
N GLY A 221 -13.64 -25.33 -9.83
CA GLY A 221 -13.99 -24.30 -8.85
C GLY A 221 -13.36 -24.55 -7.48
N MET A 222 -13.04 -23.46 -6.77
CA MET A 222 -12.52 -23.52 -5.40
C MET A 222 -13.65 -23.78 -4.40
N GLU A 223 -13.42 -24.69 -3.45
CA GLU A 223 -14.34 -24.97 -2.33
C GLU A 223 -14.53 -23.75 -1.44
N LEU A 224 -15.79 -23.37 -1.23
CA LEU A 224 -16.23 -22.35 -0.30
C LEU A 224 -16.71 -23.06 0.96
N ARG A 225 -16.18 -22.64 2.11
CA ARG A 225 -16.55 -23.18 3.42
C ARG A 225 -17.18 -22.10 4.28
N ASP A 226 -18.10 -22.50 5.14
CA ASP A 226 -18.70 -21.61 6.14
C ASP A 226 -17.74 -21.35 7.31
N GLU A 227 -18.23 -20.63 8.32
CA GLU A 227 -17.47 -20.30 9.53
C GLU A 227 -17.11 -21.54 10.37
N ASN A 228 -17.90 -22.62 10.25
CA ASN A 228 -17.72 -23.89 10.94
C ASN A 228 -16.81 -24.87 10.16
N GLY A 229 -16.45 -24.53 8.92
CA GLY A 229 -15.60 -25.34 8.05
C GLY A 229 -16.36 -26.32 7.16
N GLU A 230 -17.69 -26.27 7.14
CA GLU A 230 -18.56 -27.07 6.29
C GLU A 230 -18.56 -26.55 4.85
N LEU A 231 -18.70 -27.46 3.88
CA LEU A 231 -18.64 -27.12 2.46
C LEU A 231 -19.97 -26.50 1.99
N VAL A 232 -19.93 -25.23 1.57
CA VAL A 232 -21.10 -24.46 1.12
C VAL A 232 -21.26 -24.51 -0.42
N GLY A 233 -20.15 -24.66 -1.16
CA GLY A 233 -20.20 -24.75 -2.63
C GLY A 233 -18.84 -24.61 -3.29
N LYS A 234 -18.80 -24.47 -4.62
CA LYS A 234 -17.57 -24.24 -5.40
C LYS A 234 -17.68 -23.00 -6.28
N SER A 235 -16.61 -22.20 -6.36
CA SER A 235 -16.57 -20.98 -7.18
C SER A 235 -15.32 -20.88 -8.06
N ARG A 236 -15.51 -20.87 -9.37
CA ARG A 236 -14.45 -20.64 -10.37
C ARG A 236 -13.93 -19.20 -10.34
N LYS A 237 -14.81 -18.23 -10.12
CA LYS A 237 -14.43 -16.80 -10.07
C LYS A 237 -13.50 -16.52 -8.90
N MET A 238 -13.77 -17.12 -7.74
CA MET A 238 -12.90 -17.03 -6.57
C MET A 238 -11.57 -17.75 -6.78
N ALA A 239 -11.57 -18.88 -7.50
CA ALA A 239 -10.35 -19.58 -7.88
C ALA A 239 -9.42 -18.66 -8.70
N ILE A 240 -9.92 -18.04 -9.78
CA ILE A 240 -9.14 -17.13 -10.64
C ILE A 240 -8.59 -15.95 -9.84
N LEU A 241 -9.42 -15.31 -9.01
CA LEU A 241 -9.00 -14.19 -8.16
C LEU A 241 -7.89 -14.59 -7.17
N SER A 242 -8.01 -15.76 -6.54
CA SER A 242 -7.01 -16.24 -5.60
C SER A 242 -5.69 -16.60 -6.30
N ILE A 243 -5.74 -17.22 -7.49
CA ILE A 243 -4.57 -17.56 -8.30
C ILE A 243 -3.84 -16.27 -8.72
N ALA A 244 -4.59 -15.25 -9.15
CA ALA A 244 -4.04 -13.95 -9.52
C ALA A 244 -3.35 -13.27 -8.30
N GLN A 245 -3.99 -13.29 -7.12
CA GLN A 245 -3.41 -12.72 -5.90
C GLN A 245 -2.13 -13.45 -5.47
N VAL A 246 -2.12 -14.78 -5.50
CA VAL A 246 -0.93 -15.58 -5.16
C VAL A 246 0.20 -15.34 -6.17
N THR A 247 -0.12 -15.26 -7.47
CA THR A 247 0.85 -14.95 -8.52
C THR A 247 1.47 -13.57 -8.31
N LEU A 248 0.64 -12.56 -8.04
CA LEU A 248 1.10 -11.19 -7.80
C LEU A 248 1.94 -11.10 -6.52
N SER A 249 1.54 -11.79 -5.43
CA SER A 249 2.34 -11.86 -4.20
C SER A 249 3.71 -12.52 -4.46
N ARG A 250 3.76 -13.60 -5.23
CA ARG A 250 5.01 -14.31 -5.59
C ARG A 250 5.98 -13.45 -6.41
N ILE A 251 5.46 -12.66 -7.35
CA ILE A 251 6.28 -11.70 -8.11
C ILE A 251 6.73 -10.55 -7.20
N ALA A 252 5.84 -10.04 -6.35
CA ALA A 252 6.15 -8.97 -5.42
C ALA A 252 7.21 -9.36 -4.38
N MET A 253 7.23 -10.62 -3.91
CA MET A 253 8.28 -11.15 -3.03
C MET A 253 9.66 -11.04 -3.65
N ALA A 254 9.79 -11.37 -4.94
CA ALA A 254 11.06 -11.39 -5.64
C ALA A 254 11.64 -10.00 -5.93
N MET A 255 10.77 -9.00 -6.09
CA MET A 255 11.13 -7.69 -6.60
C MET A 255 12.18 -6.94 -5.76
N PRO A 256 12.04 -6.77 -4.42
CA PRO A 256 12.95 -5.92 -3.67
C PRO A 256 14.39 -6.43 -3.70
N TYR A 257 14.59 -7.73 -3.53
CA TYR A 257 15.95 -8.28 -3.45
C TYR A 257 16.57 -8.52 -4.82
N MET A 258 15.79 -8.93 -5.84
CA MET A 258 16.33 -9.13 -7.19
C MET A 258 16.64 -7.81 -7.90
N VAL A 259 15.97 -6.71 -7.55
CA VAL A 259 16.28 -5.38 -8.08
C VAL A 259 17.40 -4.71 -7.27
N MET A 260 17.36 -4.79 -5.94
CA MET A 260 18.36 -4.12 -5.09
C MET A 260 19.72 -4.79 -5.12
N THR A 261 19.79 -6.12 -5.16
CA THR A 261 21.07 -6.85 -5.12
C THR A 261 22.00 -6.45 -6.27
N PRO A 262 21.55 -6.39 -7.55
CA PRO A 262 22.40 -5.92 -8.64
C PRO A 262 22.79 -4.43 -8.57
N ILE A 263 21.96 -3.59 -7.93
CA ILE A 263 22.24 -2.16 -7.72
C ILE A 263 23.34 -1.99 -6.67
N ILE A 264 23.20 -2.68 -5.54
CA ILE A 264 24.19 -2.69 -4.45
C ILE A 264 25.51 -3.26 -4.96
N MET A 265 25.46 -4.39 -5.69
CA MET A 265 26.66 -4.98 -6.29
C MET A 265 27.32 -4.02 -7.30
N ASN A 266 26.54 -3.24 -8.07
CA ASN A 266 27.09 -2.20 -8.93
C ASN A 266 27.87 -1.12 -8.17
N ARG A 267 27.41 -0.78 -6.96
CA ARG A 267 28.07 0.21 -6.12
C ARG A 267 29.34 -0.37 -5.52
N ILE A 268 29.29 -1.61 -5.01
CA ILE A 268 30.43 -2.33 -4.43
C ILE A 268 31.56 -2.51 -5.47
N THR A 269 31.22 -2.96 -6.67
CA THR A 269 32.18 -3.17 -7.77
C THR A 269 32.85 -1.88 -8.26
N ARG A 270 32.25 -0.70 -8.00
CA ARG A 270 32.83 0.60 -8.35
C ARG A 270 33.82 1.14 -7.31
N THR A 271 33.93 0.52 -6.14
CA THR A 271 34.87 0.90 -5.08
C THR A 271 36.32 0.60 -5.49
N ALA A 272 37.27 1.43 -5.06
CA ALA A 272 38.70 1.29 -5.38
C ALA A 272 39.27 -0.10 -5.07
N TYR A 273 38.83 -0.71 -3.95
CA TYR A 273 39.24 -2.05 -3.52
C TYR A 273 38.93 -3.16 -4.55
N TYR A 274 37.76 -3.11 -5.20
CA TYR A 274 37.37 -4.11 -6.19
C TYR A 274 37.96 -3.84 -7.58
N ARG A 275 38.25 -2.57 -7.90
CA ARG A 275 38.94 -2.20 -9.13
C ARG A 275 40.39 -2.69 -9.17
N THR A 276 41.08 -2.73 -8.03
CA THR A 276 42.48 -3.18 -7.94
C THR A 276 42.61 -4.71 -7.86
N ARG A 277 41.54 -5.46 -7.57
CA ARG A 277 41.55 -6.91 -7.39
C ARG A 277 40.40 -7.61 -8.16
N PRO A 278 40.52 -7.79 -9.48
CA PRO A 278 39.47 -8.40 -10.31
C PRO A 278 39.18 -9.88 -9.95
N TRP A 279 40.17 -10.61 -9.40
CA TRP A 279 39.95 -11.99 -8.93
C TRP A 279 39.00 -12.02 -7.73
N MET A 280 39.13 -11.08 -6.78
CA MET A 280 38.21 -10.96 -5.64
C MET A 280 36.80 -10.67 -6.11
N GLN A 281 36.63 -9.83 -7.14
CA GLN A 281 35.31 -9.55 -7.72
C GLN A 281 34.64 -10.83 -8.24
N LYS A 282 35.37 -11.70 -8.97
CA LYS A 282 34.82 -12.92 -9.55
C LYS A 282 34.38 -13.94 -8.47
N TYR A 283 35.15 -14.10 -7.40
CA TYR A 283 34.86 -15.08 -6.35
C TYR A 283 33.92 -14.55 -5.25
N SER A 284 33.88 -13.24 -5.00
CA SER A 284 33.01 -12.66 -3.96
C SER A 284 31.60 -12.31 -4.47
N GLU A 285 31.39 -12.21 -5.79
CA GLU A 285 30.09 -11.85 -6.37
C GLU A 285 28.98 -12.84 -5.98
N ILE A 286 29.21 -14.14 -6.11
CA ILE A 286 28.21 -15.17 -5.76
C ILE A 286 27.90 -15.14 -4.25
N PRO A 287 28.88 -15.21 -3.31
CA PRO A 287 28.60 -15.14 -1.88
C PRO A 287 27.89 -13.85 -1.45
N ILE A 288 28.29 -12.69 -1.97
CA ILE A 288 27.68 -11.40 -1.61
C ILE A 288 26.25 -11.31 -2.14
N GLN A 289 26.01 -11.70 -3.40
CA GLN A 289 24.65 -11.72 -3.96
C GLN A 289 23.76 -12.74 -3.26
N THR A 290 24.30 -13.90 -2.91
CA THR A 290 23.61 -14.93 -2.11
C THR A 290 23.20 -14.36 -0.75
N LEU A 291 24.09 -13.68 -0.04
CA LEU A 291 23.79 -13.07 1.27
C LEU A 291 22.74 -11.95 1.16
N LEU A 292 22.89 -11.05 0.19
CA LEU A 292 21.94 -9.95 -0.04
C LEU A 292 20.56 -10.46 -0.45
N ALA A 293 20.51 -11.47 -1.33
CA ALA A 293 19.29 -12.13 -1.72
C ALA A 293 18.63 -12.86 -0.54
N GLY A 294 19.43 -13.56 0.28
CA GLY A 294 18.94 -14.24 1.49
C GLY A 294 18.35 -13.26 2.51
N ALA A 295 19.01 -12.13 2.74
CA ALA A 295 18.48 -11.08 3.64
C ALA A 295 17.18 -10.50 3.09
N GLY A 296 17.14 -10.26 1.78
CA GLY A 296 15.92 -9.86 1.09
C GLY A 296 14.79 -10.87 1.25
N LEU A 297 15.03 -12.15 0.94
CA LEU A 297 14.06 -13.24 1.07
C LEU A 297 13.53 -13.38 2.50
N TYR A 298 14.42 -13.26 3.50
CA TYR A 298 14.08 -13.35 4.92
C TYR A 298 12.99 -12.36 5.35
N PHE A 299 13.08 -11.11 4.89
CA PHE A 299 12.10 -10.08 5.23
C PHE A 299 10.92 -10.03 4.26
N THR A 300 11.17 -10.16 2.96
CA THR A 300 10.14 -9.94 1.94
C THR A 300 9.12 -11.07 1.88
N THR A 301 9.55 -12.32 2.09
CA THR A 301 8.66 -13.48 2.00
C THR A 301 7.53 -13.42 3.04
N PRO A 302 7.81 -13.24 4.35
CA PRO A 302 6.75 -13.17 5.36
C PRO A 302 5.83 -11.95 5.19
N LEU A 303 6.41 -10.80 4.82
CA LEU A 303 5.65 -9.56 4.64
C LEU A 303 4.68 -9.65 3.46
N CYS A 304 5.12 -10.22 2.32
CA CYS A 304 4.25 -10.35 1.15
C CYS A 304 3.21 -11.46 1.32
N CYS A 305 3.55 -12.56 2.01
CA CYS A 305 2.56 -13.57 2.41
C CYS A 305 1.49 -12.97 3.34
N ALA A 306 1.85 -12.00 4.19
CA ALA A 306 0.91 -11.30 5.06
C ALA A 306 0.00 -10.29 4.34
N LEU A 307 0.25 -9.95 3.07
CA LEU A 307 -0.58 -8.99 2.33
C LEU A 307 -2.03 -9.48 2.17
N PHE A 308 -2.20 -10.78 1.94
CA PHE A 308 -3.52 -11.38 1.70
C PHE A 308 -3.94 -12.29 2.87
N PRO A 309 -5.17 -12.19 3.36
CA PRO A 309 -5.68 -13.09 4.41
C PRO A 309 -5.88 -14.51 3.84
N GLN A 310 -5.49 -15.54 4.62
CA GLN A 310 -5.61 -16.95 4.21
C GLN A 310 -7.05 -17.47 4.27
N LYS A 311 -7.84 -17.02 5.25
CA LYS A 311 -9.29 -17.24 5.33
C LYS A 311 -9.98 -15.90 5.21
N LYS A 312 -10.96 -15.81 4.30
CA LYS A 312 -11.81 -14.63 4.15
C LYS A 312 -13.22 -15.04 4.54
N MET A 313 -13.62 -14.76 5.79
CA MET A 313 -15.01 -14.96 6.18
C MET A 313 -15.89 -14.01 5.36
N SER A 314 -17.04 -14.50 4.92
CA SER A 314 -18.08 -13.65 4.37
C SER A 314 -18.73 -12.88 5.52
N ASP A 315 -18.23 -11.67 5.79
CA ASP A 315 -18.86 -10.75 6.73
C ASP A 315 -20.19 -10.26 6.14
N LEU A 316 -21.23 -11.10 6.12
CA LEU A 316 -22.56 -10.70 5.68
C LEU A 316 -23.15 -9.70 6.68
N VAL A 317 -23.77 -8.64 6.17
CA VAL A 317 -24.30 -7.55 7.02
C VAL A 317 -25.41 -8.04 7.94
N ILE A 318 -26.19 -9.04 7.50
CA ILE A 318 -27.31 -9.60 8.26
C ILE A 318 -26.85 -10.38 9.50
N ASN A 319 -25.66 -10.99 9.44
CA ASN A 319 -25.12 -11.77 10.54
C ASN A 319 -24.38 -10.91 11.57
N GLN A 320 -24.27 -9.59 11.35
CA GLN A 320 -23.59 -8.69 12.28
C GLN A 320 -24.48 -8.37 13.48
N LYS A 321 -23.96 -8.64 14.69
CA LYS A 321 -24.63 -8.31 15.96
C LYS A 321 -24.92 -6.81 16.12
N HIS A 322 -24.05 -5.97 15.56
CA HIS A 322 -24.25 -4.52 15.45
C HIS A 322 -24.11 -4.11 13.99
N ARG A 323 -25.17 -3.53 13.43
CA ARG A 323 -25.19 -3.10 12.04
C ARG A 323 -24.23 -1.92 11.83
N PRO A 324 -23.43 -1.90 10.75
CA PRO A 324 -22.57 -0.75 10.45
C PRO A 324 -23.39 0.54 10.30
N ASP A 325 -23.06 1.55 11.10
CA ASP A 325 -23.66 2.87 10.98
C ASP A 325 -23.01 3.63 9.81
N ILE A 326 -23.76 3.75 8.71
CA ILE A 326 -23.31 4.45 7.50
C ILE A 326 -23.46 5.97 7.57
N SER A 327 -24.01 6.53 8.66
CA SER A 327 -24.02 7.98 8.88
C SER A 327 -22.65 8.51 9.33
N LYS A 328 -21.83 7.63 9.91
CA LYS A 328 -20.49 7.94 10.40
C LYS A 328 -19.40 7.44 9.44
N PRO A 329 -18.20 8.05 9.47
CA PRO A 329 -17.05 7.55 8.73
C PRO A 329 -16.70 6.11 9.13
N GLN A 330 -16.26 5.29 8.16
CA GLN A 330 -15.88 3.88 8.38
C GLN A 330 -14.80 3.70 9.46
N TRP A 331 -13.86 4.64 9.53
CA TRP A 331 -12.74 4.60 10.45
C TRP A 331 -12.84 5.73 11.47
N ASP A 332 -12.40 5.44 12.69
CA ASP A 332 -12.38 6.42 13.78
C ASP A 332 -11.53 7.65 13.41
N GLN A 333 -12.20 8.82 13.37
CA GLN A 333 -11.59 10.10 13.04
C GLN A 333 -10.76 10.69 14.19
N ARG A 334 -10.84 10.16 15.41
CA ARG A 334 -10.00 10.59 16.53
C ARG A 334 -8.55 10.17 16.32
N THR A 335 -8.33 9.00 15.72
CA THR A 335 -6.98 8.50 15.40
C THR A 335 -6.44 9.05 14.08
N TYR A 336 -5.16 9.42 14.04
CA TYR A 336 -4.51 9.87 12.79
C TYR A 336 -4.58 8.78 11.70
N TYR A 337 -4.31 7.53 12.05
CA TYR A 337 -4.34 6.42 11.08
C TYR A 337 -5.77 6.14 10.55
N GLY A 338 -6.81 6.36 11.34
CA GLY A 338 -8.20 6.30 10.88
C GLY A 338 -8.52 7.41 9.88
N ARG A 339 -8.10 8.66 10.16
CA ARG A 339 -8.23 9.80 9.24
C ARG A 339 -7.49 9.57 7.92
N VAL A 340 -6.26 9.07 7.99
CA VAL A 340 -5.47 8.75 6.78
C VAL A 340 -6.21 7.74 5.90
N ARG A 341 -6.71 6.64 6.48
CA ARG A 341 -7.47 5.63 5.72
C ARG A 341 -8.76 6.20 5.10
N HIS A 342 -9.45 7.07 5.83
CA HIS A 342 -10.63 7.78 5.33
C HIS A 342 -10.29 8.62 4.09
N PHE A 343 -9.26 9.47 4.17
CA PHE A 343 -8.87 10.30 3.04
C PHE A 343 -8.31 9.52 1.86
N PHE A 344 -7.51 8.47 2.09
CA PHE A 344 -7.04 7.59 1.00
C PHE A 344 -8.19 6.95 0.21
N THR A 345 -9.28 6.66 0.90
CA THR A 345 -10.46 6.05 0.29
C THR A 345 -11.27 7.07 -0.50
N LEU A 346 -11.40 8.29 0.03
CA LEU A 346 -12.12 9.39 -0.61
C LEU A 346 -11.37 9.95 -1.84
N THR A 347 -10.05 10.05 -1.78
CA THR A 347 -9.20 10.61 -2.86
C THR A 347 -8.76 9.56 -3.87
N ASN A 348 -9.27 8.32 -3.79
CA ASN A 348 -8.88 7.24 -4.69
C ASN A 348 -9.26 7.56 -6.15
N PRO A 349 -8.29 7.77 -7.06
CA PRO A 349 -8.57 8.17 -8.44
C PRO A 349 -9.27 7.05 -9.24
N LEU A 350 -9.20 5.80 -8.78
CA LEU A 350 -9.85 4.66 -9.47
C LEU A 350 -11.37 4.77 -9.46
N THR A 351 -11.97 5.55 -8.56
CA THR A 351 -13.42 5.77 -8.54
C THR A 351 -13.89 6.59 -9.75
N LEU A 352 -13.02 7.39 -10.36
CA LEU A 352 -13.32 8.15 -11.57
C LEU A 352 -13.61 7.25 -12.78
N PHE A 353 -12.92 6.12 -12.89
CA PHE A 353 -13.07 5.18 -14.00
C PHE A 353 -14.23 4.18 -13.78
N SER A 354 -15.11 4.43 -12.81
CA SER A 354 -16.27 3.59 -12.57
C SER A 354 -17.38 3.85 -13.61
N SER A 355 -18.01 2.79 -14.10
CA SER A 355 -19.14 2.90 -15.02
C SER A 355 -20.39 3.45 -14.33
N GLU A 356 -21.26 4.12 -15.09
CA GLU A 356 -22.50 4.70 -14.56
C GLU A 356 -23.43 3.63 -13.97
N ALA A 357 -23.56 2.47 -14.63
CA ALA A 357 -24.32 1.34 -14.10
C ALA A 357 -23.81 0.87 -12.72
N ARG A 358 -22.50 0.92 -12.48
CA ARG A 358 -21.92 0.58 -11.18
C ARG A 358 -22.19 1.67 -10.15
N GLN A 359 -22.13 2.95 -10.54
CA GLN A 359 -22.45 4.07 -9.66
C GLN A 359 -23.90 3.99 -9.19
N GLU A 360 -24.84 3.71 -10.09
CA GLU A 360 -26.27 3.59 -9.75
C GLU A 360 -26.55 2.37 -8.87
N ARG A 361 -25.95 1.22 -9.17
CA ARG A 361 -26.05 0.04 -8.29
C ARG A 361 -25.56 0.32 -6.87
N CYS A 362 -24.44 1.03 -6.72
CA CYS A 362 -23.92 1.41 -5.41
C CYS A 362 -24.81 2.43 -4.71
N ARG A 363 -25.43 3.36 -5.45
CA ARG A 363 -26.46 4.27 -4.93
C ARG A 363 -27.66 3.50 -4.38
N GLN A 364 -28.21 2.57 -5.17
CA GLN A 364 -29.34 1.73 -4.74
C GLN A 364 -29.01 0.99 -3.44
N ILE A 365 -27.85 0.33 -3.35
CA ILE A 365 -27.41 -0.39 -2.13
C ILE A 365 -27.38 0.54 -0.90
N VAL A 366 -26.88 1.77 -1.05
CA VAL A 366 -26.78 2.72 0.08
C VAL A 366 -28.16 3.27 0.46
N VAL A 367 -29.01 3.57 -0.51
CA VAL A 367 -30.38 4.06 -0.28
C VAL A 367 -31.24 2.98 0.36
N ASP A 368 -31.21 1.75 -0.17
CA ASP A 368 -31.92 0.60 0.39
C ASP A 368 -31.47 0.33 1.83
N TYR A 369 -30.16 0.38 2.10
CA TYR A 369 -29.64 0.22 3.46
C TYR A 369 -30.08 1.35 4.41
N LYS A 370 -30.16 2.61 3.94
CA LYS A 370 -30.72 3.73 4.73
C LYS A 370 -32.20 3.51 5.06
N HIS A 371 -32.96 2.89 4.16
CA HIS A 371 -34.37 2.51 4.39
C HIS A 371 -34.53 1.19 5.16
N GLY A 372 -33.44 0.55 5.59
CA GLY A 372 -33.47 -0.70 6.36
C GLY A 372 -33.66 -1.97 5.53
N ILE A 373 -33.63 -1.88 4.19
CA ILE A 373 -33.73 -3.01 3.27
C ILE A 373 -32.33 -3.59 3.06
N ILE A 374 -32.07 -4.80 3.57
CA ILE A 374 -30.76 -5.45 3.50
C ILE A 374 -30.86 -6.72 2.65
N SER A 375 -30.06 -6.79 1.58
CA SER A 375 -29.99 -7.99 0.74
C SER A 375 -29.32 -9.16 1.48
N PRO A 376 -29.84 -10.41 1.35
CA PRO A 376 -29.29 -11.62 1.98
C PRO A 376 -27.82 -11.89 1.63
N THR A 377 -27.34 -11.36 0.51
CA THR A 377 -25.98 -11.60 0.01
C THR A 377 -25.03 -10.44 0.27
N LEU A 378 -25.47 -9.33 0.89
CA LEU A 378 -24.65 -8.14 1.04
C LEU A 378 -23.57 -8.32 2.11
N THR A 379 -22.30 -8.19 1.73
CA THR A 379 -21.19 -8.18 2.70
C THR A 379 -20.91 -6.78 3.25
N VAL A 380 -20.40 -6.68 4.48
CA VAL A 380 -19.94 -5.43 5.12
C VAL A 380 -18.91 -4.73 4.25
N SER A 381 -18.02 -5.49 3.62
CA SER A 381 -17.02 -4.95 2.70
C SER A 381 -17.63 -4.34 1.43
N GLU A 382 -18.72 -4.92 0.92
CA GLU A 382 -19.45 -4.40 -0.24
C GLU A 382 -20.28 -3.18 0.13
N LEU A 383 -20.90 -3.17 1.30
CA LEU A 383 -21.61 -2.00 1.82
C LEU A 383 -20.68 -0.80 1.93
N TRP A 384 -19.50 -0.95 2.55
CA TRP A 384 -18.54 0.15 2.67
C TRP A 384 -17.94 0.59 1.33
N LYS A 385 -17.76 -0.34 0.37
CA LYS A 385 -17.34 0.01 -1.00
C LYS A 385 -18.43 0.76 -1.76
N ALA A 386 -19.69 0.33 -1.63
CA ALA A 386 -20.83 0.99 -2.23
C ALA A 386 -20.99 2.40 -1.66
N LYS A 387 -20.87 2.53 -0.33
CA LYS A 387 -20.84 3.83 0.36
C LYS A 387 -19.70 4.73 -0.10
N THR A 388 -18.48 4.19 -0.19
CA THR A 388 -17.32 4.94 -0.69
C THR A 388 -17.57 5.48 -2.11
N LEU A 389 -18.11 4.65 -3.00
CA LEU A 389 -18.40 5.07 -4.36
C LEU A 389 -19.55 6.08 -4.39
N TYR A 390 -20.56 5.90 -3.54
CA TYR A 390 -21.66 6.85 -3.38
C TYR A 390 -21.17 8.22 -2.89
N ASP A 391 -20.46 8.26 -1.76
CA ASP A 391 -19.93 9.48 -1.15
C ASP A 391 -18.93 10.23 -2.07
N SER A 392 -18.28 9.52 -2.99
CA SER A 392 -17.36 10.13 -3.99
C SER A 392 -18.03 10.58 -5.29
N THR A 393 -19.27 10.14 -5.56
CA THR A 393 -19.97 10.38 -6.83
C THR A 393 -21.15 11.34 -6.66
N PHE A 394 -21.86 11.25 -5.53
CA PHE A 394 -23.09 12.01 -5.25
C PHE A 394 -22.87 13.02 -4.13
N HIS A 395 -23.50 14.18 -4.27
CA HIS A 395 -23.40 15.25 -3.29
C HIS A 395 -24.12 14.83 -1.98
N PRO A 396 -23.52 15.08 -0.80
CA PRO A 396 -24.09 14.63 0.47
C PRO A 396 -25.46 15.25 0.79
N ASP A 397 -25.67 16.52 0.43
CA ASP A 397 -26.89 17.25 0.77
C ASP A 397 -28.01 17.08 -0.28
N SER A 398 -27.69 17.11 -1.57
CA SER A 398 -28.69 17.05 -2.65
C SER A 398 -28.91 15.64 -3.19
N GLY A 399 -27.98 14.72 -2.96
CA GLY A 399 -28.00 13.38 -3.55
C GLY A 399 -27.78 13.34 -5.06
N GLU A 400 -27.49 14.49 -5.69
CA GLU A 400 -27.25 14.61 -7.13
C GLU A 400 -25.82 14.23 -7.50
N LYS A 401 -25.64 13.79 -8.75
CA LYS A 401 -24.33 13.38 -9.27
C LYS A 401 -23.42 14.61 -9.42
N MET A 402 -22.29 14.59 -8.72
CA MET A 402 -21.28 15.64 -8.80
C MET A 402 -20.57 15.64 -10.16
N PHE A 403 -20.25 16.85 -10.65
CA PHE A 403 -19.45 17.04 -11.85
C PHE A 403 -18.11 16.31 -11.72
N PHE A 404 -17.72 15.59 -12.77
CA PHE A 404 -16.60 14.64 -12.73
C PHE A 404 -15.28 15.26 -12.22
N LEU A 405 -14.90 16.45 -12.71
CA LEU A 405 -13.68 17.14 -12.29
C LEU A 405 -13.78 17.78 -10.90
N GLY A 406 -15.01 17.96 -10.38
CA GLY A 406 -15.24 18.51 -9.06
C GLY A 406 -15.18 17.48 -7.92
N ARG A 407 -15.09 16.18 -8.25
CA ARG A 407 -15.01 15.10 -7.27
C ARG A 407 -13.66 15.13 -6.56
N MET A 408 -13.65 14.81 -5.26
CA MET A 408 -12.40 14.70 -4.48
C MET A 408 -11.42 13.68 -5.09
N SER A 409 -11.91 12.65 -5.79
CA SER A 409 -11.07 11.69 -6.52
C SER A 409 -10.38 12.27 -7.76
N ALA A 410 -10.89 13.36 -8.35
CA ALA A 410 -10.28 14.08 -9.47
C ALA A 410 -9.16 15.02 -9.03
N GLN A 411 -9.07 15.37 -7.75
CA GLN A 411 -8.06 16.29 -7.23
C GLN A 411 -6.65 15.79 -7.44
N MET A 412 -6.37 14.52 -7.16
CA MET A 412 -5.04 13.93 -7.35
C MET A 412 -4.60 13.97 -8.82
N PRO A 413 -5.36 13.43 -9.80
CA PRO A 413 -4.94 13.45 -11.21
C PRO A 413 -4.95 14.87 -11.81
N GLY A 414 -5.89 15.73 -11.40
CA GLY A 414 -5.92 17.13 -11.82
C GLY A 414 -4.68 17.89 -11.32
N ASN A 415 -4.40 17.83 -10.02
CA ASN A 415 -3.24 18.50 -9.42
C ASN A 415 -1.92 17.90 -9.89
N MET A 416 -1.87 16.60 -10.21
CA MET A 416 -0.70 15.97 -10.84
C MET A 416 -0.34 16.64 -12.17
N LEU A 417 -1.32 16.86 -13.05
CA LEU A 417 -1.11 17.53 -14.34
C LEU A 417 -0.75 19.01 -14.14
N ILE A 418 -1.48 19.70 -13.27
CA ILE A 418 -1.25 21.12 -12.97
C ILE A 418 0.14 21.35 -12.38
N ASN A 419 0.59 20.53 -11.44
CA ASN A 419 1.91 20.65 -10.83
C ASN A 419 3.01 20.32 -11.83
N GLY A 420 2.80 19.33 -12.72
CA GLY A 420 3.69 19.06 -13.83
C GLY A 420 3.84 20.27 -14.77
N MET A 421 2.72 20.94 -15.10
CA MET A 421 2.74 22.18 -15.90
C MET A 421 3.45 23.32 -15.17
N LEU A 422 3.13 23.56 -13.88
CA LEU A 422 3.77 24.60 -13.08
C LEU A 422 5.29 24.39 -12.99
N LEU A 423 5.75 23.16 -12.77
CA LEU A 423 7.19 22.87 -12.67
C LEU A 423 7.93 22.96 -14.00
N SER A 424 7.23 22.80 -15.13
CA SER A 424 7.86 22.78 -16.45
C SER A 424 7.75 24.12 -17.19
N LEU A 425 6.63 24.82 -17.05
CA LEU A 425 6.32 26.05 -17.77
C LEU A 425 6.65 27.34 -17.00
N TYR A 426 7.15 27.25 -15.75
CA TYR A 426 7.45 28.42 -14.90
C TYR A 426 8.47 29.41 -15.50
N ARG A 427 9.27 28.98 -16.47
CA ARG A 427 10.32 29.81 -17.08
C ARG A 427 9.80 30.85 -18.07
N THR A 428 8.58 30.66 -18.58
CA THR A 428 8.00 31.53 -19.60
C THR A 428 6.82 32.30 -19.03
N PHE A 429 6.73 33.60 -19.33
CA PHE A 429 5.59 34.44 -18.92
C PHE A 429 4.23 33.83 -19.30
N PRO A 430 3.95 33.46 -20.58
CA PRO A 430 2.66 32.87 -20.94
C PRO A 430 2.43 31.52 -20.25
N GLY A 431 3.48 30.73 -20.04
CA GLY A 431 3.40 29.46 -19.33
C GLY A 431 3.01 29.59 -17.86
N VAL A 432 3.53 30.61 -17.16
CA VAL A 432 3.15 30.93 -15.77
C VAL A 432 1.69 31.34 -15.70
N VAL A 433 1.28 32.31 -16.53
CA VAL A 433 -0.10 32.80 -16.59
C VAL A 433 -1.09 31.66 -16.85
N PHE A 434 -0.81 30.85 -17.88
CA PHE A 434 -1.65 29.72 -18.26
C PHE A 434 -1.74 28.66 -17.14
N SER A 435 -0.61 28.30 -16.52
CA SER A 435 -0.59 27.26 -15.48
C SER A 435 -1.34 27.70 -14.22
N HIS A 436 -1.20 28.96 -13.80
CA HIS A 436 -1.94 29.49 -12.67
C HIS A 436 -3.43 29.67 -12.97
N TRP A 437 -3.79 30.09 -14.19
CA TRP A 437 -5.18 30.16 -14.63
C TRP A 437 -5.86 28.79 -14.61
N ILE A 438 -5.23 27.74 -15.16
CA ILE A 438 -5.79 26.38 -15.08
C ILE A 438 -5.91 25.92 -13.62
N ASN A 439 -4.87 26.14 -12.80
CA ASN A 439 -4.89 25.73 -11.39
C ASN A 439 -6.07 26.36 -10.63
N GLN A 440 -6.30 27.66 -10.80
CA GLN A 440 -7.41 28.34 -10.13
C GLN A 440 -8.77 27.95 -10.69
N SER A 441 -8.85 27.69 -12.00
CA SER A 441 -10.09 27.23 -12.64
C SER A 441 -10.47 25.83 -12.12
N PHE A 442 -9.50 24.92 -11.98
CA PHE A 442 -9.72 23.60 -11.38
C PHE A 442 -10.17 23.69 -9.92
N ASN A 443 -9.50 24.53 -9.11
CA ASN A 443 -9.90 24.74 -7.72
C ASN A 443 -11.30 25.35 -7.61
N ALA A 444 -11.66 26.31 -8.47
CA ALA A 444 -13.00 26.90 -8.50
C ALA A 444 -14.09 25.87 -8.80
N VAL A 445 -13.86 24.96 -9.77
CA VAL A 445 -14.80 23.87 -10.08
C VAL A 445 -14.97 22.91 -8.90
N VAL A 446 -13.88 22.53 -8.25
CA VAL A 446 -13.91 21.69 -7.05
C VAL A 446 -14.72 22.37 -5.95
N ASN A 447 -14.48 23.65 -5.68
CA ASN A 447 -15.21 24.37 -4.63
C ASN A 447 -16.69 24.54 -4.96
N TYR A 448 -17.02 24.85 -6.22
CA TYR A 448 -18.41 24.96 -6.67
C TYR A 448 -19.16 23.63 -6.50
N THR A 449 -18.50 22.51 -6.78
CA THR A 449 -19.09 21.17 -6.70
C THR A 449 -19.25 20.66 -5.26
N ASN A 450 -18.38 21.09 -4.34
CA ASN A 450 -18.39 20.64 -2.93
C ASN A 450 -19.03 21.65 -1.96
N ARG A 451 -19.73 22.68 -2.46
CA ARG A 451 -20.41 23.67 -1.61
C ARG A 451 -21.61 23.04 -0.89
N SER A 452 -21.83 23.38 0.38
CA SER A 452 -23.00 22.90 1.11
C SER A 452 -24.29 23.46 0.51
N GLY A 453 -25.31 22.62 0.36
CA GLY A 453 -26.58 22.97 -0.31
C GLY A 453 -27.34 24.11 0.37
N ASN A 454 -27.07 24.35 1.66
CA ASN A 454 -27.69 25.42 2.45
C ASN A 454 -26.94 26.75 2.40
N SER A 455 -25.71 26.79 1.89
CA SER A 455 -24.98 28.04 1.71
C SER A 455 -25.27 28.62 0.32
N LYS A 456 -26.21 29.57 0.25
CA LYS A 456 -26.43 30.38 -0.97
C LYS A 456 -25.25 31.35 -1.16
N ALA A 457 -24.06 30.83 -1.45
CA ALA A 457 -22.97 31.66 -1.94
C ALA A 457 -23.42 32.23 -3.30
N SER A 458 -23.69 33.55 -3.34
CA SER A 458 -24.04 34.24 -4.59
C SER A 458 -22.99 33.92 -5.65
N ASN A 459 -23.44 33.56 -6.86
CA ASN A 459 -22.55 33.27 -7.99
C ASN A 459 -21.58 34.43 -8.26
N GLU A 460 -21.99 35.67 -7.96
CA GLU A 460 -21.16 36.88 -8.04
C GLU A 460 -19.96 36.82 -7.09
N ARG A 461 -20.16 36.33 -5.86
CA ARG A 461 -19.07 36.17 -4.88
C ARG A 461 -18.10 35.08 -5.28
N LEU A 462 -18.60 33.96 -5.83
CA LEU A 462 -17.74 32.90 -6.35
C LEU A 462 -16.87 33.39 -7.52
N LEU A 463 -17.46 34.18 -8.42
CA LEU A 463 -16.74 34.81 -9.52
C LEU A 463 -15.69 35.81 -9.01
N LEU A 464 -16.05 36.66 -8.04
CA LEU A 464 -15.14 37.62 -7.43
C LEU A 464 -13.96 36.90 -6.74
N SER A 465 -14.23 35.86 -5.94
CA SER A 465 -13.19 35.06 -5.29
C SER A 465 -12.28 34.38 -6.30
N TYR A 466 -12.83 33.88 -7.42
CA TYR A 466 -12.03 33.32 -8.53
C TYR A 466 -11.13 34.38 -9.18
N LEU A 467 -11.65 35.56 -9.50
CA LEU A 467 -10.88 36.65 -10.11
C LEU A 467 -9.77 37.13 -9.19
N CYS A 468 -10.05 37.32 -7.90
CA CYS A 468 -9.07 37.71 -6.89
C CYS A 468 -8.00 36.62 -6.67
N ALA A 469 -8.40 35.35 -6.57
CA ALA A 469 -7.45 34.24 -6.40
C ALA A 469 -6.55 34.07 -7.64
N THR A 470 -7.12 34.22 -8.84
CA THR A 470 -6.38 34.14 -10.11
C THR A 470 -5.43 35.31 -10.26
N GLY A 471 -5.90 36.54 -10.07
CA GLY A 471 -5.07 37.75 -10.11
C GLY A 471 -3.94 37.71 -9.06
N GLY A 472 -4.26 37.36 -7.81
CA GLY A 472 -3.27 37.26 -6.73
C GLY A 472 -2.20 36.19 -7.00
N ALA A 473 -2.60 35.01 -7.47
CA ALA A 473 -1.67 33.94 -7.79
C ALA A 473 -0.75 34.29 -8.98
N MET A 474 -1.31 34.88 -10.05
CA MET A 474 -0.52 35.31 -11.22
C MET A 474 0.47 36.41 -10.85
N SER A 475 0.01 37.45 -10.15
CA SER A 475 0.87 38.57 -9.71
C SER A 475 1.99 38.09 -8.78
N GLY A 476 1.67 37.24 -7.80
CA GLY A 476 2.67 36.67 -6.89
C GLY A 476 3.71 35.80 -7.59
N ALA A 477 3.28 34.94 -8.51
CA ALA A 477 4.19 34.09 -9.28
C ALA A 477 5.11 34.91 -10.21
N LEU A 478 4.56 35.92 -10.88
CA LEU A 478 5.33 36.81 -11.77
C LEU A 478 6.33 37.67 -10.97
N ALA A 479 5.93 38.20 -9.81
CA ALA A 479 6.81 38.97 -8.94
C ALA A 479 7.98 38.12 -8.42
N LEU A 480 7.71 36.91 -7.92
CA LEU A 480 8.76 35.98 -7.45
C LEU A 480 9.70 35.57 -8.58
N ASN A 481 9.17 35.30 -9.78
CA ASN A 481 10.00 34.97 -10.95
C ASN A 481 10.90 36.15 -11.37
N ALA A 482 10.38 37.38 -11.32
CA ALA A 482 11.16 38.58 -11.62
C ALA A 482 12.29 38.81 -10.60
N MET A 483 12.02 38.60 -9.30
CA MET A 483 13.00 38.77 -8.22
C MET A 483 14.19 37.80 -8.29
N VAL A 484 14.00 36.62 -8.91
CA VAL A 484 15.02 35.56 -8.93
C VAL A 484 15.66 35.37 -10.31
N LYS A 485 15.25 36.16 -11.32
CA LYS A 485 15.67 36.09 -12.73
C LYS A 485 17.19 36.06 -12.96
N ASN A 486 17.99 36.61 -12.03
CA ASN A 486 19.46 36.73 -12.16
C ASN A 486 20.26 35.98 -11.07
N LYS A 487 19.65 35.07 -10.28
CA LYS A 487 20.36 34.34 -9.21
C LYS A 487 20.40 32.83 -9.49
N ASN A 488 21.59 32.26 -9.69
CA ASN A 488 21.82 30.80 -9.81
C ASN A 488 21.77 30.06 -8.45
N SER A 489 20.79 30.41 -7.63
CA SER A 489 20.66 29.95 -6.25
C SER A 489 19.60 28.84 -6.13
N VAL A 490 19.73 28.01 -5.09
CA VAL A 490 18.65 27.12 -4.61
C VAL A 490 17.32 27.88 -4.47
N ALA A 491 17.36 29.19 -4.17
CA ALA A 491 16.20 30.07 -4.14
C ALA A 491 15.40 30.09 -5.46
N ALA A 492 16.05 30.08 -6.62
CA ALA A 492 15.39 30.04 -7.94
C ALA A 492 14.59 28.75 -8.16
N ARG A 493 14.99 27.68 -7.50
CA ARG A 493 14.35 26.36 -7.60
C ARG A 493 13.18 26.21 -6.64
N LEU A 494 13.13 27.03 -5.60
CA LEU A 494 12.02 27.08 -4.64
C LEU A 494 10.93 28.07 -5.04
N VAL A 495 11.13 28.86 -6.10
CA VAL A 495 10.13 29.82 -6.61
C VAL A 495 8.78 29.16 -6.90
N PRO A 496 8.69 27.99 -7.58
CA PRO A 496 7.40 27.33 -7.80
C PRO A 496 6.69 26.96 -6.48
N PHE A 497 7.44 26.46 -5.50
CA PHE A 497 6.88 26.15 -4.17
C PHE A 497 6.40 27.41 -3.45
N ALA A 498 7.20 28.48 -3.43
CA ALA A 498 6.83 29.75 -2.80
C ALA A 498 5.61 30.38 -3.47
N ALA A 499 5.53 30.35 -4.80
CA ALA A 499 4.38 30.85 -5.55
C ALA A 499 3.10 30.04 -5.26
N VAL A 500 3.19 28.71 -5.19
CA VAL A 500 2.06 27.84 -4.81
C VAL A 500 1.65 28.08 -3.35
N ALA A 501 2.60 28.27 -2.44
CA ALA A 501 2.31 28.57 -1.04
C ALA A 501 1.57 29.91 -0.89
N LEU A 502 2.08 30.97 -1.53
CA LEU A 502 1.41 32.29 -1.58
C LEU A 502 0.01 32.18 -2.20
N ALA A 503 -0.14 31.43 -3.30
CA ALA A 503 -1.43 31.21 -3.93
C ALA A 503 -2.43 30.53 -2.99
N ASN A 504 -2.00 29.54 -2.18
CA ASN A 504 -2.86 28.91 -1.18
C ASN A 504 -3.22 29.87 -0.04
N CYS A 505 -2.29 30.73 0.41
CA CYS A 505 -2.56 31.77 1.40
C CYS A 505 -3.59 32.81 0.95
N ILE A 506 -3.72 33.04 -0.36
CA ILE A 506 -4.74 33.94 -0.92
C ILE A 506 -6.04 33.19 -1.18
N ASN A 507 -5.96 32.02 -1.80
CA ASN A 507 -7.12 31.30 -2.31
C ASN A 507 -8.05 30.82 -1.18
N ILE A 508 -7.51 30.17 -0.14
CA ILE A 508 -8.33 29.53 0.91
C ILE A 508 -9.14 30.57 1.70
N PRO A 509 -8.56 31.69 2.19
CA PRO A 509 -9.35 32.74 2.85
C PRO A 509 -10.40 33.35 1.93
N MET A 510 -10.12 33.51 0.63
CA MET A 510 -11.06 34.11 -0.33
C MET A 510 -12.25 33.20 -0.64
N ILE A 511 -12.04 31.88 -0.72
CA ILE A 511 -13.14 30.91 -0.87
C ILE A 511 -13.98 30.83 0.40
N ARG A 512 -13.34 30.94 1.57
CA ARG A 512 -13.99 30.83 2.89
C ARG A 512 -14.31 32.19 3.52
N SER A 513 -14.41 33.24 2.73
CA SER A 513 -14.65 34.60 3.21
C SER A 513 -15.97 34.73 3.97
N ASN A 514 -17.00 33.96 3.58
CA ASN A 514 -18.27 33.91 4.31
C ASN A 514 -18.08 33.46 5.76
N GLU A 515 -17.23 32.48 6.03
CA GLU A 515 -16.98 32.01 7.41
C GLU A 515 -16.23 33.05 8.25
N VAL A 516 -15.39 33.86 7.61
CA VAL A 516 -14.70 35.00 8.28
C VAL A 516 -15.69 36.12 8.60
N THR A 517 -16.67 36.34 7.71
CA THR A 517 -17.62 37.46 7.83
C THR A 517 -18.81 37.12 8.73
N GLU A 518 -19.39 35.93 8.57
CA GLU A 518 -20.60 35.46 9.26
C GLU A 518 -20.30 34.56 10.48
N GLY A 519 -19.07 34.07 10.60
CA GLY A 519 -18.66 33.12 11.63
C GLY A 519 -18.93 31.67 11.23
N MET A 520 -18.08 30.76 11.71
CA MET A 520 -18.24 29.32 11.52
C MET A 520 -19.26 28.75 12.51
N GLU A 521 -20.12 27.83 12.04
CA GLU A 521 -21.12 27.14 12.85
C GLU A 521 -20.49 26.24 13.93
N LEU A 522 -20.91 26.45 15.18
CA LEU A 522 -20.59 25.63 16.34
C LEU A 522 -21.78 24.72 16.66
N ARG A 523 -21.53 23.43 16.81
CA ARG A 523 -22.56 22.41 17.05
C ARG A 523 -22.31 21.62 18.33
N ASP A 524 -23.36 21.15 18.97
CA ASP A 524 -23.25 20.30 20.16
C ASP A 524 -22.96 18.82 19.78
N GLU A 525 -22.75 17.94 20.76
CA GLU A 525 -22.59 16.49 20.59
C GLU A 525 -23.74 15.85 19.79
N ASN A 526 -24.95 16.38 19.94
CA ASN A 526 -26.15 15.96 19.22
C ASN A 526 -26.24 16.53 17.79
N GLY A 527 -25.31 17.41 17.40
CA GLY A 527 -25.25 18.01 16.06
C GLY A 527 -26.12 19.26 15.87
N GLU A 528 -26.77 19.74 16.93
CA GLU A 528 -27.58 20.96 16.92
C GLU A 528 -26.72 22.22 16.88
N LEU A 529 -27.19 23.28 16.22
CA LEU A 529 -26.47 24.54 16.11
C LEU A 529 -26.55 25.33 17.43
N VAL A 530 -25.41 25.66 18.01
CA VAL A 530 -25.28 26.34 19.31
C VAL A 530 -24.88 27.80 19.15
N GLY A 531 -24.05 28.13 18.15
CA GLY A 531 -23.62 29.51 17.89
C GLY A 531 -22.71 29.63 16.67
N ARG A 532 -22.18 30.82 16.40
CA ARG A 532 -21.21 31.08 15.33
C ARG A 532 -19.98 31.83 15.85
N SER A 533 -18.78 31.42 15.45
CA SER A 533 -17.53 32.09 15.86
C SER A 533 -16.63 32.46 14.68
N ARG A 534 -16.13 33.69 14.67
CA ARG A 534 -15.20 34.19 13.63
C ARG A 534 -13.77 33.78 13.92
N GLN A 535 -13.33 33.82 15.18
CA GLN A 535 -12.00 33.34 15.56
C GLN A 535 -11.74 31.89 15.15
N MET A 536 -12.73 31.00 15.35
CA MET A 536 -12.60 29.60 14.95
C MET A 536 -12.54 29.43 13.42
N ALA A 537 -13.20 30.31 12.65
CA ALA A 537 -13.08 30.36 11.20
C ALA A 537 -11.64 30.69 10.77
N ILE A 538 -11.04 31.73 11.33
CA ILE A 538 -9.67 32.15 11.01
C ILE A 538 -8.66 31.04 11.35
N LEU A 539 -8.78 30.44 12.53
CA LEU A 539 -7.90 29.35 12.97
C LEU A 539 -8.03 28.13 12.05
N SER A 540 -9.25 27.76 11.65
CA SER A 540 -9.49 26.66 10.71
C SER A 540 -8.90 26.95 9.33
N ILE A 541 -9.07 28.17 8.81
CA ILE A 541 -8.49 28.62 7.54
C ILE A 541 -6.96 28.54 7.58
N ALA A 542 -6.34 28.98 8.68
CA ALA A 542 -4.89 28.88 8.86
C ALA A 542 -4.41 27.43 8.85
N GLN A 543 -5.11 26.52 9.57
CA GLN A 543 -4.78 25.10 9.57
C GLN A 543 -4.97 24.43 8.21
N VAL A 544 -6.03 24.76 7.45
CA VAL A 544 -6.21 24.25 6.08
C VAL A 544 -5.10 24.78 5.16
N THR A 545 -4.75 26.06 5.29
CA THR A 545 -3.66 26.68 4.52
C THR A 545 -2.33 26.00 4.75
N LEU A 546 -1.97 25.75 6.02
CA LEU A 546 -0.77 25.00 6.37
C LEU A 546 -0.81 23.57 5.80
N SER A 547 -1.98 22.91 5.85
CA SER A 547 -2.14 21.55 5.30
C SER A 547 -1.90 21.54 3.79
N ARG A 548 -2.44 22.52 3.05
CA ARG A 548 -2.26 22.63 1.58
C ARG A 548 -0.82 22.95 1.18
N ILE A 549 -0.14 23.81 1.93
CA ILE A 549 1.30 24.07 1.73
C ILE A 549 2.10 22.78 1.97
N GLY A 550 1.76 22.04 3.03
CA GLY A 550 2.36 20.74 3.34
C GLY A 550 2.15 19.70 2.24
N MET A 551 1.00 19.68 1.57
CA MET A 551 0.71 18.76 0.45
C MET A 551 1.64 18.98 -0.74
N ALA A 552 1.91 20.27 -1.06
CA ALA A 552 2.69 20.70 -2.22
C ALA A 552 4.22 20.70 -1.97
N MET A 553 4.65 20.54 -0.72
CA MET A 553 6.08 20.62 -0.38
C MET A 553 6.88 19.44 -0.97
N PRO A 554 6.47 18.17 -0.81
CA PRO A 554 7.29 17.05 -1.27
C PRO A 554 7.42 16.98 -2.79
N ASP A 555 6.37 17.26 -3.55
CA ASP A 555 6.45 17.26 -5.01
C ASP A 555 7.24 18.47 -5.53
N MET A 556 6.98 19.68 -5.04
CA MET A 556 7.65 20.89 -5.56
C MET A 556 9.12 21.00 -5.15
N VAL A 557 9.54 20.37 -4.05
CA VAL A 557 10.95 20.36 -3.61
C VAL A 557 11.70 19.14 -4.13
N MET A 558 11.11 17.94 -4.05
CA MET A 558 11.82 16.70 -4.39
C MET A 558 11.90 16.47 -5.90
N THR A 559 10.86 16.83 -6.66
CA THR A 559 10.82 16.61 -8.12
C THR A 559 11.95 17.36 -8.84
N PRO A 560 12.22 18.65 -8.58
CA PRO A 560 13.36 19.35 -9.20
C PRO A 560 14.72 18.76 -8.81
N ILE A 561 14.87 18.26 -7.58
CA ILE A 561 16.12 17.63 -7.11
C ILE A 561 16.38 16.33 -7.88
N ILE A 562 15.37 15.47 -8.00
CA ILE A 562 15.45 14.21 -8.73
C ILE A 562 15.71 14.49 -10.22
N MET A 563 14.96 15.41 -10.83
CA MET A 563 15.15 15.76 -12.24
C MET A 563 16.52 16.33 -12.54
N ASN A 564 17.07 17.19 -11.67
CA ASN A 564 18.44 17.68 -11.83
C ASN A 564 19.48 16.56 -11.78
N ARG A 565 19.24 15.50 -10.98
CA ARG A 565 20.12 14.33 -10.97
C ARG A 565 20.00 13.52 -12.26
N ILE A 566 18.78 13.39 -12.80
CA ILE A 566 18.51 12.70 -14.07
C ILE A 566 19.16 13.44 -15.24
N THR A 567 18.95 14.75 -15.37
CA THR A 567 19.44 15.57 -16.49
C THR A 567 20.96 15.72 -16.52
N ARG A 568 21.65 15.55 -15.38
CA ARG A 568 23.12 15.49 -15.30
C ARG A 568 23.72 14.19 -15.86
N THR A 569 22.92 13.17 -16.13
CA THR A 569 23.38 11.89 -16.67
C THR A 569 23.84 12.05 -18.12
N MET A 570 24.91 11.34 -18.52
CA MET A 570 25.45 11.40 -19.88
C MET A 570 24.36 11.15 -20.96
N TYR A 571 23.41 10.27 -20.68
CA TYR A 571 22.27 9.95 -21.55
C TYR A 571 21.37 11.16 -21.90
N TYR A 572 21.12 12.05 -20.94
CA TYR A 572 20.31 13.26 -21.16
C TYR A 572 21.11 14.39 -21.79
N ARG A 573 22.43 14.40 -21.57
CA ARG A 573 23.34 15.38 -22.18
C ARG A 573 23.59 15.12 -23.66
N THR A 574 23.61 13.86 -24.09
CA THR A 574 23.89 13.48 -25.48
C THR A 574 22.65 13.50 -26.39
N ARG A 575 21.43 13.51 -25.84
CA ARG A 575 20.17 13.45 -26.61
C ARG A 575 19.27 14.65 -26.30
N PRO A 576 19.37 15.75 -27.08
CA PRO A 576 18.63 16.99 -26.80
C PRO A 576 17.10 16.83 -26.86
N TRP A 577 16.56 15.87 -27.62
CA TRP A 577 15.12 15.57 -27.66
C TRP A 577 14.59 15.01 -26.33
N MET A 578 15.45 14.46 -25.46
CA MET A 578 15.02 13.93 -24.15
C MET A 578 14.60 15.04 -23.19
N LYS A 579 14.83 16.32 -23.51
CA LYS A 579 14.28 17.45 -22.75
C LYS A 579 12.74 17.45 -22.75
N TYR A 580 12.11 16.94 -23.80
CA TYR A 580 10.64 16.82 -23.85
C TYR A 580 10.11 15.72 -22.91
N SER A 581 10.94 14.76 -22.47
CA SER A 581 10.53 13.78 -21.47
C SER A 581 10.57 14.33 -20.03
N GLU A 582 11.05 15.55 -19.81
CA GLU A 582 11.02 16.17 -18.48
C GLU A 582 9.58 16.37 -17.99
N TYR A 583 8.68 16.78 -18.88
CA TYR A 583 7.25 16.99 -18.58
C TYR A 583 6.56 15.73 -18.01
N PRO A 584 6.54 14.57 -18.71
CA PRO A 584 5.88 13.38 -18.19
C PRO A 584 6.56 12.83 -16.94
N ILE A 585 7.89 12.95 -16.82
CA ILE A 585 8.60 12.46 -15.62
C ILE A 585 8.29 13.34 -14.40
N GLN A 586 8.30 14.66 -14.54
CA GLN A 586 7.94 15.58 -13.46
C GLN A 586 6.49 15.40 -13.04
N THR A 587 5.58 15.26 -14.02
CA THR A 587 4.17 14.98 -13.78
C THR A 587 4.00 13.66 -13.02
N MET A 588 4.68 12.59 -13.42
CA MET A 588 4.64 11.29 -12.73
C MET A 588 5.19 11.35 -11.31
N LEU A 589 6.32 12.03 -11.10
CA LEU A 589 6.92 12.22 -9.78
C LEU A 589 6.01 13.04 -8.85
N ALA A 590 5.43 14.13 -9.36
CA ALA A 590 4.47 14.95 -8.64
C ALA A 590 3.22 14.14 -8.30
N GLY A 591 2.70 13.34 -9.24
CA GLY A 591 1.57 12.46 -9.01
C GLY A 591 1.82 11.44 -7.91
N MET A 592 2.98 10.75 -7.94
CA MET A 592 3.35 9.80 -6.88
C MET A 592 3.46 10.48 -5.52
N ALA A 593 4.06 11.67 -5.45
CA ALA A 593 4.15 12.42 -4.19
C ALA A 593 2.75 12.82 -3.69
N LEU A 594 1.92 13.45 -4.53
CA LEU A 594 0.55 13.87 -4.20
C LEU A 594 -0.34 12.71 -3.76
N PHE A 595 -0.22 11.55 -4.39
CA PHE A 595 -0.99 10.35 -4.02
C PHE A 595 -0.83 9.99 -2.54
N PHE A 596 0.36 10.20 -1.99
CA PHE A 596 0.66 9.94 -0.58
C PHE A 596 0.45 11.19 0.30
N THR A 597 0.90 12.37 -0.15
CA THR A 597 0.94 13.57 0.68
C THR A 597 -0.45 14.19 0.87
N THR A 598 -1.32 14.17 -0.15
CA THR A 598 -2.68 14.69 -0.04
C THR A 598 -3.46 14.06 1.11
N PRO A 599 -3.65 12.71 1.17
CA PRO A 599 -4.40 12.10 2.26
C PRO A 599 -3.69 12.21 3.62
N MET A 600 -2.35 12.20 3.66
CA MET A 600 -1.61 12.39 4.92
C MET A 600 -1.76 13.79 5.49
N CYS A 601 -1.66 14.82 4.65
CA CYS A 601 -1.80 16.22 5.07
C CYS A 601 -3.26 16.57 5.41
N CYS A 602 -4.25 16.04 4.67
CA CYS A 602 -5.66 16.17 5.05
C CYS A 602 -5.93 15.56 6.43
N ALA A 603 -5.23 14.48 6.78
CA ALA A 603 -5.38 13.79 8.06
C ALA A 603 -4.66 14.47 9.23
N LEU A 604 -3.80 15.49 9.00
CA LEU A 604 -3.03 16.13 10.08
C LEU A 604 -3.93 16.69 11.17
N PHE A 605 -5.03 17.33 10.78
CA PHE A 605 -5.99 17.92 11.69
C PHE A 605 -7.33 17.20 11.60
N PRO A 606 -8.04 16.99 12.71
CA PRO A 606 -9.37 16.40 12.69
C PRO A 606 -10.39 17.33 11.97
N GLN A 607 -11.34 16.74 11.25
CA GLN A 607 -12.41 17.49 10.59
C GLN A 607 -13.42 18.08 11.58
N LYS A 608 -13.78 17.32 12.62
CA LYS A 608 -14.58 17.80 13.75
C LYS A 608 -13.68 17.93 14.97
N THR A 609 -13.59 19.14 15.51
CA THR A 609 -12.74 19.45 16.67
C THR A 609 -13.60 19.93 17.81
N ALA A 610 -13.40 19.35 19.00
CA ALA A 610 -14.00 19.78 20.24
C ALA A 610 -13.28 21.02 20.78
N VAL A 611 -14.05 22.02 21.23
CA VAL A 611 -13.56 23.25 21.85
C VAL A 611 -14.39 23.53 23.09
N GLU A 612 -13.72 23.78 24.20
CA GLU A 612 -14.37 24.26 25.42
C GLU A 612 -14.92 25.66 25.20
N VAL A 613 -16.15 25.90 25.65
CA VAL A 613 -16.82 27.20 25.47
C VAL A 613 -16.00 28.35 26.06
N THR A 614 -15.27 28.11 27.16
CA THR A 614 -14.37 29.09 27.81
C THR A 614 -13.23 29.62 26.92
N LYS A 615 -12.89 28.90 25.83
CA LYS A 615 -11.85 29.30 24.87
C LYS A 615 -12.39 30.08 23.68
N LEU A 616 -13.71 30.28 23.60
CA LEU A 616 -14.36 31.02 22.51
C LEU A 616 -14.37 32.54 22.77
N GLU A 617 -14.82 33.31 21.79
CA GLU A 617 -15.00 34.76 21.92
C GLU A 617 -15.99 35.10 23.05
N ALA A 618 -15.72 36.13 23.85
CA ALA A 618 -16.58 36.51 24.99
C ALA A 618 -18.04 36.81 24.58
N SER A 619 -18.29 37.28 23.35
CA SER A 619 -19.64 37.48 22.80
C SER A 619 -20.37 36.15 22.56
N VAL A 620 -19.65 35.16 22.01
CA VAL A 620 -20.18 33.82 21.72
C VAL A 620 -20.37 33.03 23.01
N GLN A 621 -19.47 33.18 23.98
CA GLN A 621 -19.64 32.60 25.31
C GLN A 621 -20.94 33.07 25.98
N LYS A 622 -21.22 34.38 25.95
CA LYS A 622 -22.45 34.93 26.51
C LYS A 622 -23.70 34.41 25.80
N GLU A 623 -23.64 34.24 24.48
CA GLU A 623 -24.73 33.65 23.69
C GLU A 623 -24.98 32.18 24.08
N ILE A 624 -23.92 31.38 24.21
CA ILE A 624 -24.02 29.96 24.57
C ILE A 624 -24.49 29.79 26.03
N PHE A 625 -23.95 30.57 26.97
CA PHE A 625 -24.35 30.52 28.38
C PHE A 625 -25.75 31.11 28.65
N SER A 626 -26.33 31.85 27.70
CA SER A 626 -27.72 32.33 27.80
C SER A 626 -28.75 31.25 27.49
N ARG A 627 -28.34 30.09 26.94
CA ARG A 627 -29.21 28.95 26.70
C ARG A 627 -29.46 28.14 27.98
N ALA A 628 -30.64 27.54 28.08
CA ALA A 628 -31.01 26.68 29.20
C ALA A 628 -30.21 25.36 29.25
N ASP A 629 -29.67 24.93 28.10
CA ASP A 629 -28.92 23.70 27.87
C ASP A 629 -27.47 23.99 27.41
N ALA A 630 -26.78 24.92 28.09
CA ALA A 630 -25.44 25.36 27.69
C ALA A 630 -24.41 24.19 27.74
N PRO A 631 -23.87 23.73 26.59
CA PRO A 631 -22.88 22.67 26.59
C PRO A 631 -21.51 23.19 27.05
N GLU A 632 -20.75 22.39 27.80
CA GLU A 632 -19.37 22.74 28.19
C GLU A 632 -18.39 22.69 27.01
N VAL A 633 -18.69 21.83 26.03
CA VAL A 633 -17.86 21.56 24.85
C VAL A 633 -18.69 21.65 23.59
N VAL A 634 -18.21 22.39 22.60
CA VAL A 634 -18.83 22.52 21.28
C VAL A 634 -17.89 22.01 20.19
N PHE A 635 -18.46 21.58 19.07
CA PHE A 635 -17.76 21.04 17.91
C PHE A 635 -17.88 21.99 16.73
N TYR A 636 -16.75 22.29 16.10
CA TYR A 636 -16.74 22.98 14.82
C TYR A 636 -16.24 22.05 13.71
N ASN A 637 -16.75 22.26 12.49
CA ASN A 637 -16.27 21.54 11.31
C ASN A 637 -15.22 22.39 10.59
N LYS A 638 -13.97 21.93 10.63
CA LYS A 638 -12.84 22.58 9.98
C LYS A 638 -13.02 22.68 8.46
N GLY A 639 -13.76 21.76 7.83
CA GLY A 639 -13.80 21.63 6.38
C GLY A 639 -12.54 20.99 5.79
N LEU A 640 -12.50 20.87 4.46
CA LEU A 640 -11.49 20.15 3.68
C LEU A 640 -10.43 21.06 3.01
#